data_AF-A0A317MZ56-F1
#
_entry.id   AF-A0A317MZ56-F1
#
_cell.length_a   1.000
_cell.length_b   1.000
_cell.length_c   1.000
_cell.angle_alpha   90.00
_cell.angle_beta   90.00
_cell.angle_gamma   90.00
#
_symmetry.space_group_name_H-M   'P 1'
#
loop_
_entity.id
_entity.type
_entity.pdbx_description
1 polymer ?
#
loop_
_entity_poly.entity_id
_entity_poly.type
_entity_poly.pdbx_seq_one_letter_code
_entity_poly.pdbx_strand_id
1 'polypeptide(L)'
;TLDGASSVQARTAGAGAGGAVDVYADTLSVRGGSSLGSSNRIDDVIGSGAAGSVSINAGTLTLSGASSEIASTTESSGAGGNINLQGTTLSLSDGARISASTYDLGAAGVVRLDFSAITLDGASSVQARTAGAGAGGAVDVYADTLSVRGGSSLGSSNRIDGVIGSGAAGSVSINAGTLTLSGAGSEIASTTDSVGAGGNVSIYASTLTLRDGASVSTQTRAQGHAGSVHLQAERLDLAGGAAVSATSSGSGNAGSIDIQAHEVQVDGGQISSGTTQSGRGGDVRMTADTIALDHAASVAASTSGSGHAGTIAVTAGRLTLAGSSIVAESSGSGNAGAIGVNAGTLTLADDSQITTSTSGSGKAGSIDVSATDAIHLDRSAIASGTFAAGAGGNVHLAAQSITLDHDAYIAAASFGSGDAGAISLSAGRVALTGSSLIVAGTSGSGNAGAIDVQANAFALDGGSSIATTSLGSGTAGSIGISADTVRLDGASISSTAFGSSDGGNVRIDARQVELVNAASVSASSFGSGRAGNIDINASDRFTSRNSSVETRAPGSDGGNITFQVGQRFDLRDSLVSASVGAGGDGGNITIDPRHVVINRSQVLAQAENGRGGNIRIIVAPGGSYLLSADSEISASSAFGVQGTVQVVGPERELVERPEELRSDFLDRASLLGEPCAQRLARRSGSLILGGRGGMPVTPDAPLGATDAMGGSTGSSMLAASTCGG
;
A
#
# COMPACT_ATOMS: atom_id res chain seq x y z
N THR A 1 -42.43 31.43 -28.58
CA THR A 1 -42.54 29.96 -28.55
C THR A 1 -42.49 29.43 -29.96
N LEU A 2 -41.69 28.40 -30.21
CA LEU A 2 -41.70 27.58 -31.41
C LEU A 2 -42.27 26.21 -31.04
N ASP A 3 -43.29 25.75 -31.77
CA ASP A 3 -43.98 24.49 -31.52
C ASP A 3 -44.42 23.83 -32.84
N GLY A 4 -44.61 22.51 -32.83
CA GLY A 4 -45.12 21.75 -33.98
C GLY A 4 -44.25 21.84 -35.22
N ALA A 5 -42.94 21.55 -35.10
CA ALA A 5 -41.96 21.63 -36.18
C ALA A 5 -41.78 23.04 -36.79
N SER A 6 -41.99 24.09 -36.00
CA SER A 6 -41.70 25.47 -36.41
C SER A 6 -40.19 25.69 -36.58
N SER A 7 -39.78 26.56 -37.49
CA SER A 7 -38.36 26.86 -37.71
C SER A 7 -38.05 28.36 -37.85
N VAL A 8 -36.94 28.80 -37.24
CA VAL A 8 -36.33 30.11 -37.44
C VAL A 8 -34.89 29.88 -37.90
N GLN A 9 -34.61 30.15 -39.17
CA GLN A 9 -33.35 29.71 -39.79
C GLN A 9 -32.72 30.83 -40.62
N ALA A 10 -31.41 31.04 -40.46
CA ALA A 10 -30.60 31.85 -41.36
C ALA A 10 -29.74 30.94 -42.25
N ARG A 11 -30.10 30.82 -43.54
CA ARG A 11 -29.51 29.82 -44.45
C ARG A 11 -28.80 30.48 -45.63
N THR A 12 -27.65 29.93 -46.03
CA THR A 12 -26.94 30.26 -47.28
C THR A 12 -26.68 28.99 -48.07
N ALA A 13 -26.57 29.07 -49.40
CA ALA A 13 -26.20 27.94 -50.27
C ALA A 13 -25.04 28.30 -51.22
N GLY A 14 -24.32 29.39 -50.93
CA GLY A 14 -23.18 29.87 -51.72
C GLY A 14 -21.87 29.89 -50.94
N ALA A 15 -20.85 30.56 -51.49
CA ALA A 15 -19.55 30.73 -50.83
C ALA A 15 -19.56 31.81 -49.71
N GLY A 16 -20.61 32.62 -49.63
CA GLY A 16 -20.78 33.62 -48.59
C GLY A 16 -21.16 33.00 -47.24
N ALA A 17 -20.80 33.66 -46.15
CA ALA A 17 -21.16 33.24 -44.80
C ALA A 17 -22.68 33.24 -44.58
N GLY A 18 -23.17 32.30 -43.78
CA GLY A 18 -24.56 32.25 -43.32
C GLY A 18 -24.91 33.46 -42.46
N GLY A 19 -26.17 33.88 -42.51
CA GLY A 19 -26.67 34.95 -41.65
C GLY A 19 -26.66 34.54 -40.18
N ALA A 20 -26.52 35.51 -39.28
CA ALA A 20 -26.64 35.29 -37.84
C ALA A 20 -28.12 35.29 -37.41
N VAL A 21 -28.42 34.58 -36.32
CA VAL A 21 -29.73 34.62 -35.65
C VAL A 21 -29.53 35.17 -34.24
N ASP A 22 -30.10 36.34 -33.97
CA ASP A 22 -30.09 36.95 -32.64
C ASP A 22 -31.52 37.00 -32.08
N VAL A 23 -31.72 36.44 -30.88
CA VAL A 23 -33.01 36.41 -30.19
C VAL A 23 -32.89 37.06 -28.82
N TYR A 24 -33.80 38.00 -28.53
CA TYR A 24 -33.96 38.64 -27.24
C TYR A 24 -35.39 38.40 -26.76
N ALA A 25 -35.56 37.71 -25.63
CA ALA A 25 -36.88 37.38 -25.11
C ALA A 25 -36.85 37.14 -23.60
N ASP A 26 -37.88 37.50 -22.84
CA ASP A 26 -37.95 37.08 -21.43
C ASP A 26 -38.04 35.56 -21.29
N THR A 27 -38.77 34.91 -22.20
CA THR A 27 -38.92 33.46 -22.27
C THR A 27 -38.90 32.98 -23.71
N LEU A 28 -38.05 32.00 -23.99
CA LEU A 28 -38.00 31.28 -25.26
C LEU A 28 -38.21 29.78 -25.01
N SER A 29 -39.26 29.23 -25.64
CA SER A 29 -39.53 27.78 -25.64
C SER A 29 -39.47 27.26 -27.07
N VAL A 30 -38.65 26.22 -27.28
CA VAL A 30 -38.48 25.49 -28.55
C VAL A 30 -38.89 24.04 -28.29
N ARG A 31 -40.07 23.65 -28.80
CA ARG A 31 -40.67 22.34 -28.50
C ARG A 31 -41.31 21.72 -29.72
N GLY A 32 -41.72 20.45 -29.59
CA GLY A 32 -42.48 19.75 -30.63
C GLY A 32 -41.70 19.58 -31.93
N GLY A 33 -40.38 19.37 -31.84
CA GLY A 33 -39.51 19.19 -33.02
C GLY A 33 -39.14 20.48 -33.75
N SER A 34 -39.24 21.62 -33.07
CA SER A 34 -38.93 22.93 -33.66
C SER A 34 -37.44 23.21 -33.68
N SER A 35 -36.97 24.00 -34.66
CA SER A 35 -35.55 24.33 -34.81
C SER A 35 -35.29 25.83 -34.85
N LEU A 36 -34.17 26.25 -34.26
CA LEU A 36 -33.67 27.62 -34.36
C LEU A 36 -32.18 27.57 -34.71
N GLY A 37 -31.77 28.23 -35.78
CA GLY A 37 -30.37 28.08 -36.17
C GLY A 37 -29.90 28.80 -37.40
N SER A 38 -28.67 28.48 -37.78
CA SER A 38 -28.11 28.85 -39.06
C SER A 38 -27.51 27.62 -39.75
N SER A 39 -27.49 27.63 -41.08
CA SER A 39 -26.82 26.59 -41.87
C SER A 39 -26.30 27.09 -43.21
N ASN A 40 -25.33 26.39 -43.77
CA ASN A 40 -24.85 26.61 -45.14
C ASN A 40 -25.54 25.70 -46.18
N ARG A 41 -26.73 25.20 -45.86
CA ARG A 41 -27.55 24.37 -46.75
C ARG A 41 -28.87 25.06 -47.02
N ILE A 42 -29.36 25.07 -48.25
CA ILE A 42 -30.76 25.37 -48.60
C ILE A 42 -31.28 24.20 -49.42
N ASP A 43 -32.33 23.54 -48.93
CA ASP A 43 -32.90 22.33 -49.53
C ASP A 43 -31.84 21.25 -49.80
N ASP A 44 -31.49 20.96 -51.06
CA ASP A 44 -30.44 20.00 -51.45
C ASP A 44 -29.12 20.65 -51.88
N VAL A 45 -29.02 21.97 -51.77
CA VAL A 45 -27.82 22.72 -52.16
C VAL A 45 -26.98 23.02 -50.93
N ILE A 46 -25.77 22.49 -50.91
CA ILE A 46 -24.76 22.72 -49.88
C ILE A 46 -23.79 23.80 -50.38
N GLY A 47 -23.72 24.92 -49.66
CA GLY A 47 -22.76 25.99 -49.90
C GLY A 47 -21.42 25.74 -49.20
N SER A 48 -20.34 26.34 -49.71
CA SER A 48 -18.99 26.23 -49.13
C SER A 48 -18.69 27.27 -48.04
N GLY A 49 -19.58 28.24 -47.82
CA GLY A 49 -19.42 29.27 -46.79
C GLY A 49 -19.57 28.75 -45.35
N ALA A 50 -19.07 29.53 -44.39
CA ALA A 50 -19.24 29.27 -42.96
C ALA A 50 -20.70 29.45 -42.51
N ALA A 51 -21.11 28.75 -41.45
CA ALA A 51 -22.42 28.98 -40.82
C ALA A 51 -22.39 30.28 -39.99
N GLY A 52 -23.56 30.88 -39.80
CA GLY A 52 -23.71 32.10 -39.00
C GLY A 52 -23.79 31.80 -37.50
N SER A 53 -23.50 32.78 -36.65
CA SER A 53 -23.65 32.61 -35.20
C SER A 53 -25.12 32.60 -34.78
N VAL A 54 -25.43 31.90 -33.70
CA VAL A 54 -26.72 31.97 -33.02
C VAL A 54 -26.48 32.59 -31.65
N SER A 55 -27.10 33.73 -31.36
CA SER A 55 -27.04 34.38 -30.05
C SER A 55 -28.43 34.45 -29.45
N ILE A 56 -28.61 33.93 -28.25
CA ILE A 56 -29.90 34.00 -27.53
C ILE A 56 -29.66 34.63 -26.17
N ASN A 57 -30.34 35.73 -25.91
CA ASN A 57 -30.45 36.32 -24.59
C ASN A 57 -31.89 36.13 -24.11
N ALA A 58 -32.09 35.19 -23.19
CA ALA A 58 -33.41 34.95 -22.62
C ALA A 58 -33.39 34.62 -21.14
N GLY A 59 -34.29 35.24 -20.36
CA GLY A 59 -34.45 34.93 -18.94
C GLY A 59 -34.65 33.43 -18.71
N THR A 60 -35.60 32.83 -19.44
CA THR A 60 -35.81 31.38 -19.47
C THR A 60 -35.73 30.83 -20.89
N LEU A 61 -34.86 29.83 -21.10
CA LEU A 61 -34.75 29.06 -22.32
C LEU A 61 -35.10 27.58 -22.06
N THR A 62 -36.12 27.07 -22.76
CA THR A 62 -36.55 25.67 -22.65
C THR A 62 -36.55 24.99 -24.01
N LEU A 63 -35.85 23.87 -24.12
CA LEU A 63 -35.92 22.96 -25.26
C LEU A 63 -36.48 21.62 -24.80
N SER A 64 -37.50 21.10 -25.48
CA SER A 64 -38.10 19.81 -25.12
C SER A 64 -38.47 18.99 -26.35
N GLY A 65 -38.04 17.73 -26.39
CA GLY A 65 -38.36 16.74 -27.44
C GLY A 65 -37.20 16.45 -28.39
N ALA A 66 -37.17 15.22 -28.93
CA ALA A 66 -36.00 14.62 -29.60
C ALA A 66 -35.57 15.28 -30.93
N SER A 67 -36.38 16.19 -31.47
CA SER A 67 -36.08 16.96 -32.67
C SER A 67 -36.07 18.47 -32.41
N SER A 68 -36.16 18.89 -31.15
CA SER A 68 -36.08 20.30 -30.77
C SER A 68 -34.62 20.70 -30.67
N GLU A 69 -34.19 21.64 -31.51
CA GLU A 69 -32.76 21.91 -31.70
C GLU A 69 -32.44 23.41 -31.80
N ILE A 70 -31.32 23.81 -31.19
CA ILE A 70 -30.59 25.04 -31.55
C ILE A 70 -29.31 24.64 -32.27
N ALA A 71 -29.16 25.04 -33.53
CA ALA A 71 -28.06 24.58 -34.38
C ALA A 71 -27.33 25.72 -35.10
N SER A 72 -26.02 25.56 -35.25
CA SER A 72 -25.22 26.32 -36.22
C SER A 72 -24.30 25.35 -36.93
N THR A 73 -24.77 24.80 -38.06
CA THR A 73 -24.14 23.65 -38.70
C THR A 73 -23.65 23.94 -40.11
N THR A 74 -22.50 23.37 -40.48
CA THR A 74 -22.02 23.36 -41.87
C THR A 74 -21.90 21.95 -42.43
N GLU A 75 -22.39 21.75 -43.65
CA GLU A 75 -22.28 20.50 -44.41
C GLU A 75 -21.17 20.53 -45.47
N SER A 76 -20.26 21.52 -45.42
CA SER A 76 -19.16 21.72 -46.38
C SER A 76 -17.89 22.24 -45.69
N SER A 77 -16.91 22.72 -46.47
CA SER A 77 -15.59 23.19 -46.00
C SER A 77 -15.62 24.45 -45.13
N GLY A 78 -16.74 25.16 -45.04
CA GLY A 78 -16.92 26.31 -44.16
C GLY A 78 -16.96 25.93 -42.67
N ALA A 79 -16.44 26.80 -41.81
CA ALA A 79 -16.48 26.61 -40.35
C ALA A 79 -17.91 26.66 -39.79
N GLY A 80 -18.17 25.88 -38.74
CA GLY A 80 -19.39 25.97 -37.95
C GLY A 80 -19.48 27.33 -37.25
N GLY A 81 -20.69 27.85 -37.09
CA GLY A 81 -20.90 29.11 -36.39
C GLY A 81 -21.01 28.90 -34.89
N ASN A 82 -20.70 29.94 -34.12
CA ASN A 82 -20.76 29.88 -32.67
C ASN A 82 -22.21 29.95 -32.18
N ILE A 83 -22.51 29.26 -31.09
CA ILE A 83 -23.78 29.36 -30.36
C ILE A 83 -23.49 29.99 -29.00
N ASN A 84 -24.05 31.18 -28.75
CA ASN A 84 -23.91 31.90 -27.49
C ASN A 84 -25.29 32.04 -26.83
N LEU A 85 -25.51 31.31 -25.75
CA LEU A 85 -26.78 31.32 -25.03
C LEU A 85 -26.56 31.91 -23.63
N GLN A 86 -27.33 32.93 -23.27
CA GLN A 86 -27.23 33.57 -21.97
C GLN A 86 -28.60 33.86 -21.35
N GLY A 87 -28.69 33.80 -20.02
CA GLY A 87 -29.95 33.96 -19.32
C GLY A 87 -29.92 33.60 -17.84
N THR A 88 -31.11 33.31 -17.28
CA THR A 88 -31.23 32.85 -15.89
C THR A 88 -31.35 31.32 -15.81
N THR A 89 -32.22 30.73 -16.64
CA THR A 89 -32.49 29.28 -16.62
C THR A 89 -32.45 28.67 -18.02
N LEU A 90 -31.69 27.60 -18.18
CA LEU A 90 -31.68 26.73 -19.36
C LEU A 90 -32.16 25.32 -18.98
N SER A 91 -33.16 24.81 -19.68
CA SER A 91 -33.65 23.44 -19.51
C SER A 91 -33.73 22.72 -20.86
N LEU A 92 -33.02 21.59 -20.97
CA LEU A 92 -33.14 20.65 -22.08
C LEU A 92 -33.76 19.36 -21.56
N SER A 93 -34.82 18.89 -22.22
CA SER A 93 -35.46 17.61 -21.90
C SER A 93 -35.78 16.77 -23.13
N ASP A 94 -35.99 15.47 -22.91
CA ASP A 94 -36.58 14.52 -23.86
C ASP A 94 -35.84 14.47 -25.21
N GLY A 95 -34.51 14.49 -25.18
CA GLY A 95 -33.64 14.38 -26.36
C GLY A 95 -33.37 15.69 -27.08
N ALA A 96 -33.72 16.83 -26.49
CA ALA A 96 -33.41 18.16 -27.04
C ALA A 96 -31.90 18.38 -27.25
N ARG A 97 -31.54 19.16 -28.28
CA ARG A 97 -30.14 19.33 -28.74
C ARG A 97 -29.71 20.79 -28.89
N ILE A 98 -28.46 21.07 -28.55
CA ILE A 98 -27.71 22.27 -28.94
C ILE A 98 -26.46 21.81 -29.68
N SER A 99 -26.25 22.26 -30.93
CA SER A 99 -25.22 21.70 -31.81
C SER A 99 -24.52 22.75 -32.69
N ALA A 100 -23.21 22.95 -32.50
CA ALA A 100 -22.37 23.80 -33.36
C ALA A 100 -21.45 22.97 -34.28
N SER A 101 -22.03 22.05 -35.06
CA SER A 101 -21.27 20.95 -35.69
C SER A 101 -20.90 21.18 -37.18
N THR A 102 -19.79 20.60 -37.64
CA THR A 102 -19.39 20.56 -39.06
C THR A 102 -19.33 19.12 -39.59
N TYR A 103 -19.74 18.89 -40.84
CA TYR A 103 -19.75 17.55 -41.44
C TYR A 103 -18.59 17.28 -42.42
N ASP A 104 -17.77 18.28 -42.76
CA ASP A 104 -16.69 18.17 -43.74
C ASP A 104 -15.39 18.87 -43.24
N LEU A 105 -14.58 19.51 -44.09
CA LEU A 105 -13.26 20.09 -43.75
C LEU A 105 -13.28 21.23 -42.70
N GLY A 106 -14.40 21.91 -42.48
CA GLY A 106 -14.47 23.08 -41.59
C GLY A 106 -14.35 22.73 -40.10
N ALA A 107 -13.75 23.61 -39.31
CA ALA A 107 -13.74 23.48 -37.85
C ALA A 107 -15.12 23.78 -37.26
N ALA A 108 -15.50 23.05 -36.21
CA ALA A 108 -16.75 23.24 -35.49
C ALA A 108 -16.76 24.51 -34.65
N GLY A 109 -17.96 25.07 -34.50
CA GLY A 109 -18.17 26.30 -33.76
C GLY A 109 -18.13 26.08 -32.25
N VAL A 110 -17.94 27.16 -31.50
CA VAL A 110 -17.96 27.11 -30.03
C VAL A 110 -19.40 27.18 -29.54
N VAL A 111 -19.74 26.34 -28.55
CA VAL A 111 -20.99 26.46 -27.80
C VAL A 111 -20.69 27.06 -26.43
N ARG A 112 -21.19 28.27 -26.18
CA ARG A 112 -21.10 28.95 -24.89
C ARG A 112 -22.47 29.02 -24.23
N LEU A 113 -22.57 28.50 -23.01
CA LEU A 113 -23.75 28.57 -22.15
C LEU A 113 -23.43 29.41 -20.92
N ASP A 114 -24.23 30.45 -20.66
CA ASP A 114 -24.04 31.39 -19.54
C ASP A 114 -25.38 31.62 -18.82
N PHE A 115 -25.68 30.75 -17.85
CA PHE A 115 -26.97 30.76 -17.13
C PHE A 115 -26.75 30.43 -15.66
N SER A 116 -27.46 31.10 -14.74
CA SER A 116 -27.43 30.72 -13.31
C SER A 116 -27.80 29.26 -13.07
N ALA A 117 -28.79 28.72 -13.79
CA ALA A 117 -29.19 27.32 -13.67
C ALA A 117 -29.30 26.63 -15.04
N ILE A 118 -28.62 25.49 -15.18
CA ILE A 118 -28.64 24.65 -16.39
C ILE A 118 -29.05 23.23 -16.00
N THR A 119 -30.08 22.69 -16.66
CA THR A 119 -30.51 21.29 -16.50
C THR A 119 -30.56 20.60 -17.86
N LEU A 120 -29.89 19.45 -17.97
CA LEU A 120 -29.99 18.52 -19.09
C LEU A 120 -30.60 17.22 -18.57
N ASP A 121 -31.70 16.78 -19.18
CA ASP A 121 -32.43 15.58 -18.79
C ASP A 121 -32.94 14.78 -20.00
N GLY A 122 -33.17 13.49 -19.81
CA GLY A 122 -33.83 12.62 -20.78
C GLY A 122 -33.07 12.52 -22.11
N ALA A 123 -31.80 12.13 -22.06
CA ALA A 123 -30.91 11.99 -23.21
C ALA A 123 -30.70 13.27 -24.03
N SER A 124 -30.81 14.44 -23.41
CA SER A 124 -30.51 15.73 -24.02
C SER A 124 -29.01 15.93 -24.25
N SER A 125 -28.65 16.79 -25.21
CA SER A 125 -27.24 16.98 -25.55
C SER A 125 -26.81 18.39 -25.93
N VAL A 126 -25.61 18.77 -25.48
CA VAL A 126 -24.90 19.99 -25.88
C VAL A 126 -23.57 19.61 -26.53
N GLN A 127 -23.41 19.93 -27.81
CA GLN A 127 -22.39 19.32 -28.65
C GLN A 127 -21.71 20.28 -29.63
N ALA A 128 -20.40 20.12 -29.80
CA ALA A 128 -19.60 20.87 -30.78
C ALA A 128 -18.74 19.90 -31.61
N ARG A 129 -19.35 19.25 -32.61
CA ARG A 129 -18.78 18.07 -33.29
C ARG A 129 -18.23 18.35 -34.68
N THR A 130 -17.29 17.54 -35.13
CA THR A 130 -16.78 17.53 -36.51
C THR A 130 -16.92 16.13 -37.11
N ALA A 131 -17.35 15.96 -38.37
CA ALA A 131 -17.32 14.67 -39.08
C ALA A 131 -16.27 14.60 -40.20
N GLY A 132 -15.50 15.68 -40.40
CA GLY A 132 -14.42 15.73 -41.39
C GLY A 132 -13.04 16.00 -40.78
N ALA A 133 -12.16 16.66 -41.54
CA ALA A 133 -10.78 16.91 -41.11
C ALA A 133 -10.62 18.14 -40.19
N GLY A 134 -11.63 19.01 -40.11
CA GLY A 134 -11.61 20.17 -39.24
C GLY A 134 -11.69 19.78 -37.76
N ALA A 135 -11.14 20.62 -36.87
CA ALA A 135 -11.17 20.36 -35.42
C ALA A 135 -12.60 20.50 -34.85
N GLY A 136 -12.91 19.71 -33.82
CA GLY A 136 -14.10 19.84 -33.00
C GLY A 136 -14.11 21.18 -32.25
N GLY A 137 -15.30 21.69 -31.98
CA GLY A 137 -15.49 22.98 -31.34
C GLY A 137 -15.42 22.87 -29.83
N ALA A 138 -15.17 23.98 -29.15
CA ALA A 138 -15.18 23.99 -27.69
C ALA A 138 -16.61 24.07 -27.14
N VAL A 139 -16.81 23.52 -25.95
CA VAL A 139 -18.03 23.72 -25.16
C VAL A 139 -17.65 24.40 -23.85
N ASP A 140 -18.12 25.63 -23.67
CA ASP A 140 -17.87 26.44 -22.47
C ASP A 140 -19.18 26.65 -21.70
N VAL A 141 -19.18 26.31 -20.41
CA VAL A 141 -20.35 26.41 -19.55
C VAL A 141 -20.04 27.23 -18.31
N TYR A 142 -20.89 28.23 -18.03
CA TYR A 142 -20.84 29.06 -16.84
C TYR A 142 -22.20 28.98 -16.16
N ALA A 143 -22.23 28.51 -14.91
CA ALA A 143 -23.45 28.40 -14.13
C ALA A 143 -23.24 28.52 -12.63
N ASP A 144 -24.29 28.85 -11.88
CA ASP A 144 -24.29 28.62 -10.43
C ASP A 144 -24.58 27.14 -10.15
N THR A 145 -25.50 26.55 -10.94
CA THR A 145 -25.91 25.15 -10.84
C THR A 145 -25.99 24.50 -12.22
N LEU A 146 -25.30 23.37 -12.40
CA LEU A 146 -25.36 22.54 -13.59
C LEU A 146 -25.73 21.09 -13.19
N SER A 147 -26.86 20.62 -13.71
CA SER A 147 -27.33 19.23 -13.53
C SER A 147 -27.38 18.52 -14.86
N VAL A 148 -26.61 17.43 -15.00
CA VAL A 148 -26.64 16.55 -16.18
C VAL A 148 -27.13 15.17 -15.73
N ARG A 149 -28.31 14.77 -16.18
CA ARG A 149 -28.95 13.52 -15.73
C ARG A 149 -29.72 12.81 -16.83
N GLY A 150 -30.15 11.59 -16.52
CA GLY A 150 -31.04 10.82 -17.41
C GLY A 150 -30.41 10.48 -18.76
N GLY A 151 -29.12 10.15 -18.79
CA GLY A 151 -28.40 9.80 -20.03
C GLY A 151 -27.99 11.01 -20.89
N SER A 152 -28.07 12.22 -20.34
CA SER A 152 -27.71 13.45 -21.06
C SER A 152 -26.21 13.63 -21.24
N SER A 153 -25.78 14.25 -22.34
CA SER A 153 -24.36 14.42 -22.68
C SER A 153 -23.96 15.87 -22.92
N LEU A 154 -22.76 16.23 -22.47
CA LEU A 154 -22.13 17.50 -22.81
C LEU A 154 -20.73 17.22 -23.33
N GLY A 155 -20.44 17.62 -24.56
CA GLY A 155 -19.13 17.25 -25.09
C GLY A 155 -18.82 17.63 -26.51
N SER A 156 -17.61 17.33 -26.90
CA SER A 156 -17.12 17.46 -28.26
C SER A 156 -16.67 16.09 -28.77
N SER A 157 -16.98 15.79 -30.03
CA SER A 157 -16.57 14.55 -30.67
C SER A 157 -16.25 14.77 -32.14
N ASN A 158 -15.37 13.93 -32.70
CA ASN A 158 -15.11 13.89 -34.15
C ASN A 158 -15.99 12.86 -34.90
N ARG A 159 -17.13 12.50 -34.30
CA ARG A 159 -18.09 11.54 -34.85
C ARG A 159 -19.47 12.16 -34.90
N ILE A 160 -20.07 12.14 -36.08
CA ILE A 160 -21.46 12.56 -36.31
C ILE A 160 -22.16 11.47 -37.11
N ASP A 161 -23.29 10.96 -36.62
CA ASP A 161 -24.17 10.00 -37.31
C ASP A 161 -23.48 8.77 -37.91
N GLY A 162 -22.42 8.30 -37.26
CA GLY A 162 -21.66 7.12 -37.71
C GLY A 162 -20.43 7.42 -38.55
N VAL A 163 -20.31 8.65 -39.06
CA VAL A 163 -19.15 9.13 -39.82
C VAL A 163 -18.07 9.58 -38.85
N ILE A 164 -16.84 9.09 -39.07
CA ILE A 164 -15.68 9.37 -38.24
C ILE A 164 -14.78 10.37 -38.99
N GLY A 165 -14.67 11.59 -38.47
CA GLY A 165 -13.76 12.62 -38.96
C GLY A 165 -12.32 12.37 -38.52
N SER A 166 -11.35 12.92 -39.24
CA SER A 166 -9.92 12.84 -38.90
C SER A 166 -9.43 13.97 -37.98
N GLY A 167 -10.27 14.99 -37.75
CA GLY A 167 -9.94 16.13 -36.89
C GLY A 167 -9.81 15.80 -35.40
N ALA A 168 -9.11 16.66 -34.66
CA ALA A 168 -9.00 16.61 -33.20
C ALA A 168 -10.34 16.99 -32.55
N ALA A 169 -10.63 16.50 -31.34
CA ALA A 169 -11.79 16.96 -30.57
C ALA A 169 -11.49 18.32 -29.92
N GLY A 170 -12.49 19.19 -29.85
CA GLY A 170 -12.45 20.41 -29.06
C GLY A 170 -12.58 20.14 -27.56
N SER A 171 -12.17 21.12 -26.75
CA SER A 171 -12.17 21.03 -25.29
C SER A 171 -13.53 21.30 -24.67
N VAL A 172 -13.75 20.78 -23.47
CA VAL A 172 -14.89 21.11 -22.63
C VAL A 172 -14.41 21.86 -21.40
N SER A 173 -14.96 23.04 -21.13
CA SER A 173 -14.66 23.85 -19.96
C SER A 173 -15.94 24.15 -19.20
N ILE A 174 -15.98 23.83 -17.91
CA ILE A 174 -17.13 24.08 -17.05
C ILE A 174 -16.68 24.86 -15.83
N ASN A 175 -17.36 25.97 -15.57
CA ASN A 175 -17.26 26.73 -14.34
C ASN A 175 -18.66 26.76 -13.69
N ALA A 176 -18.83 26.01 -12.61
CA ALA A 176 -20.11 25.86 -11.95
C ALA A 176 -20.00 26.05 -10.43
N GLY A 177 -20.92 26.72 -9.75
CA GLY A 177 -20.96 26.66 -8.28
C GLY A 177 -21.16 25.22 -7.79
N THR A 178 -22.18 24.55 -8.31
CA THR A 178 -22.46 23.12 -8.09
C THR A 178 -22.64 22.40 -9.42
N LEU A 179 -21.92 21.29 -9.60
CA LEU A 179 -22.07 20.39 -10.73
C LEU A 179 -22.49 18.99 -10.25
N THR A 180 -23.62 18.51 -10.74
CA THR A 180 -24.11 17.15 -10.47
C THR A 180 -24.29 16.38 -11.78
N LEU A 181 -23.63 15.24 -11.88
CA LEU A 181 -23.88 14.23 -12.91
C LEU A 181 -24.50 13.00 -12.25
N SER A 182 -25.63 12.53 -12.78
CA SER A 182 -26.31 11.37 -12.21
C SER A 182 -26.98 10.47 -13.26
N GLY A 183 -26.80 9.18 -13.09
CA GLY A 183 -27.42 8.14 -13.90
C GLY A 183 -26.53 7.65 -15.05
N ALA A 184 -26.71 6.37 -15.41
CA ALA A 184 -25.95 5.72 -16.45
C ALA A 184 -26.11 6.45 -17.80
N GLY A 185 -24.98 6.69 -18.46
CA GLY A 185 -24.93 7.41 -19.75
C GLY A 185 -24.93 8.93 -19.62
N SER A 186 -25.04 9.49 -18.41
CA SER A 186 -24.78 10.91 -18.20
C SER A 186 -23.29 11.20 -18.23
N GLU A 187 -22.86 12.01 -19.20
CA GLU A 187 -21.45 12.12 -19.55
C GLU A 187 -21.02 13.56 -19.88
N ILE A 188 -19.84 13.94 -19.38
CA ILE A 188 -19.06 15.06 -19.93
C ILE A 188 -17.85 14.47 -20.66
N ALA A 189 -17.77 14.68 -21.98
CA ALA A 189 -16.75 14.02 -22.79
C ALA A 189 -16.10 14.87 -23.85
N SER A 190 -14.84 14.57 -24.10
CA SER A 190 -14.12 15.02 -25.30
C SER A 190 -13.44 13.82 -25.96
N THR A 191 -14.02 13.34 -27.06
CA THR A 191 -13.66 12.04 -27.65
C THR A 191 -13.28 12.13 -29.12
N THR A 192 -12.27 11.35 -29.54
CA THR A 192 -11.96 11.13 -30.95
C THR A 192 -11.93 9.65 -31.34
N ASP A 193 -12.54 9.33 -32.47
CA ASP A 193 -12.59 7.96 -33.02
C ASP A 193 -11.58 7.75 -34.17
N SER A 194 -10.67 8.71 -34.39
CA SER A 194 -9.72 8.75 -35.52
C SER A 194 -8.33 9.24 -35.12
N VAL A 195 -7.49 9.58 -36.09
CA VAL A 195 -6.10 10.04 -35.90
C VAL A 195 -5.97 11.35 -35.12
N GLY A 196 -7.03 12.15 -35.01
CA GLY A 196 -7.04 13.40 -34.25
C GLY A 196 -6.89 13.19 -32.74
N ALA A 197 -6.21 14.11 -32.07
CA ALA A 197 -6.05 14.09 -30.62
C ALA A 197 -7.38 14.36 -29.89
N GLY A 198 -7.58 13.76 -28.72
CA GLY A 198 -8.68 14.09 -27.82
C GLY A 198 -8.49 15.50 -27.25
N GLY A 199 -9.58 16.25 -27.14
CA GLY A 199 -9.57 17.55 -26.44
C GLY A 199 -9.60 17.35 -24.92
N ASN A 200 -9.23 18.38 -24.17
CA ASN A 200 -9.20 18.33 -22.71
C ASN A 200 -10.59 18.58 -22.11
N VAL A 201 -10.82 18.06 -20.92
CA VAL A 201 -11.96 18.40 -20.07
C VAL A 201 -11.45 19.14 -18.83
N SER A 202 -11.95 20.33 -18.57
CA SER A 202 -11.61 21.13 -17.38
C SER A 202 -12.87 21.52 -16.63
N ILE A 203 -12.94 21.15 -15.35
CA ILE A 203 -14.10 21.41 -14.51
C ILE A 203 -13.64 22.16 -13.27
N TYR A 204 -14.21 23.34 -13.05
CA TYR A 204 -14.02 24.16 -11.86
C TYR A 204 -15.37 24.25 -11.15
N ALA A 205 -15.50 23.66 -9.96
CA ALA A 205 -16.74 23.77 -9.19
C ALA A 205 -16.55 23.73 -7.68
N SER A 206 -17.33 24.49 -6.90
CA SER A 206 -17.25 24.37 -5.44
C SER A 206 -17.62 22.95 -4.98
N THR A 207 -18.67 22.38 -5.57
CA THR A 207 -19.04 20.96 -5.34
C THR A 207 -19.22 20.25 -6.67
N LEU A 208 -18.48 19.15 -6.86
CA LEU A 208 -18.59 18.25 -8.00
C LEU A 208 -19.05 16.88 -7.52
N THR A 209 -20.21 16.43 -8.00
CA THR A 209 -20.79 15.14 -7.64
C THR A 209 -21.07 14.30 -8.88
N LEU A 210 -20.48 13.10 -8.96
CA LEU A 210 -20.77 12.10 -9.97
C LEU A 210 -21.35 10.86 -9.29
N ARG A 211 -22.53 10.41 -9.70
CA ARG A 211 -23.18 9.23 -9.11
C ARG A 211 -23.85 8.33 -10.15
N ASP A 212 -24.12 7.09 -9.76
CA ASP A 212 -24.95 6.13 -10.49
C ASP A 212 -24.44 5.85 -11.92
N GLY A 213 -23.13 5.64 -12.08
CA GLY A 213 -22.49 5.33 -13.36
C GLY A 213 -22.27 6.53 -14.29
N ALA A 214 -22.39 7.77 -13.78
CA ALA A 214 -22.04 8.96 -14.55
C ALA A 214 -20.54 9.06 -14.83
N SER A 215 -20.16 9.68 -15.96
CA SER A 215 -18.76 9.74 -16.40
C SER A 215 -18.26 11.13 -16.78
N VAL A 216 -16.97 11.38 -16.52
CA VAL A 216 -16.17 12.44 -17.13
C VAL A 216 -15.03 11.78 -17.90
N SER A 217 -14.94 12.02 -19.20
CA SER A 217 -14.02 11.24 -20.05
C SER A 217 -13.29 12.06 -21.11
N THR A 218 -12.04 11.69 -21.34
CA THR A 218 -11.33 11.97 -22.58
C THR A 218 -10.93 10.64 -23.20
N GLN A 219 -11.19 10.46 -24.50
CA GLN A 219 -10.88 9.20 -25.16
C GLN A 219 -10.37 9.39 -26.59
N THR A 220 -9.38 8.59 -26.98
CA THR A 220 -9.02 8.37 -28.39
C THR A 220 -9.14 6.90 -28.78
N ARG A 221 -9.74 6.60 -29.94
CA ARG A 221 -9.89 5.22 -30.44
C ARG A 221 -8.93 4.79 -31.54
N ALA A 222 -8.10 5.70 -32.06
CA ALA A 222 -7.06 5.40 -33.06
C ALA A 222 -5.68 5.98 -32.69
N GLN A 223 -4.94 6.59 -33.63
CA GLN A 223 -3.53 6.97 -33.39
C GLN A 223 -3.35 8.26 -32.56
N GLY A 224 -4.42 9.05 -32.36
CA GLY A 224 -4.35 10.31 -31.62
C GLY A 224 -4.12 10.14 -30.12
N HIS A 225 -3.42 11.09 -29.50
CA HIS A 225 -3.23 11.15 -28.04
C HIS A 225 -4.52 11.60 -27.34
N ALA A 226 -4.90 10.93 -26.26
CA ALA A 226 -6.07 11.32 -25.48
C ALA A 226 -5.81 12.64 -24.75
N GLY A 227 -6.86 13.46 -24.63
CA GLY A 227 -6.80 14.72 -23.89
C GLY A 227 -6.73 14.48 -22.39
N SER A 228 -6.39 15.51 -21.63
CA SER A 228 -6.33 15.44 -20.17
C SER A 228 -7.66 15.83 -19.51
N VAL A 229 -7.89 15.29 -18.32
CA VAL A 229 -8.99 15.69 -17.43
C VAL A 229 -8.41 16.48 -16.26
N HIS A 230 -8.90 17.69 -16.03
CA HIS A 230 -8.54 18.52 -14.89
C HIS A 230 -9.80 18.85 -14.07
N LEU A 231 -9.82 18.43 -12.81
CA LEU A 231 -10.92 18.67 -11.88
C LEU A 231 -10.42 19.52 -10.72
N GLN A 232 -10.98 20.72 -10.56
CA GLN A 232 -10.73 21.58 -9.42
C GLN A 232 -12.02 21.80 -8.64
N ALA A 233 -12.05 21.43 -7.37
CA ALA A 233 -13.22 21.62 -6.52
C ALA A 233 -12.92 21.94 -5.06
N GLU A 234 -13.91 22.37 -4.28
CA GLU A 234 -13.77 22.30 -2.81
C GLU A 234 -14.06 20.87 -2.35
N ARG A 235 -15.16 20.29 -2.85
CA ARG A 235 -15.55 18.89 -2.62
C ARG A 235 -15.76 18.15 -3.92
N LEU A 236 -15.16 16.97 -4.02
CA LEU A 236 -15.35 16.00 -5.10
C LEU A 236 -15.92 14.69 -4.54
N ASP A 237 -17.14 14.34 -4.95
CA ASP A 237 -17.80 13.08 -4.59
C ASP A 237 -18.01 12.20 -5.83
N LEU A 238 -17.37 11.04 -5.89
CA LEU A 238 -17.62 10.00 -6.89
C LEU A 238 -18.28 8.81 -6.19
N ALA A 239 -19.49 8.43 -6.59
CA ALA A 239 -20.16 7.28 -5.99
C ALA A 239 -20.89 6.38 -7.00
N GLY A 240 -21.24 5.16 -6.59
CA GLY A 240 -22.15 4.29 -7.34
C GLY A 240 -21.67 3.94 -8.75
N GLY A 241 -20.39 3.59 -8.91
CA GLY A 241 -19.80 3.24 -10.19
C GLY A 241 -19.47 4.42 -11.11
N ALA A 242 -19.51 5.65 -10.60
CA ALA A 242 -19.09 6.83 -11.36
C ALA A 242 -17.62 6.74 -11.80
N ALA A 243 -17.30 7.31 -12.96
CA ALA A 243 -15.97 7.19 -13.57
C ALA A 243 -15.38 8.53 -14.03
N VAL A 244 -14.10 8.74 -13.74
CA VAL A 244 -13.25 9.79 -14.35
C VAL A 244 -12.16 9.08 -15.14
N SER A 245 -12.08 9.33 -16.45
CA SER A 245 -11.19 8.55 -17.32
C SER A 245 -10.50 9.36 -18.41
N ALA A 246 -9.27 8.98 -18.72
CA ALA A 246 -8.48 9.55 -19.80
C ALA A 246 -7.78 8.42 -20.58
N THR A 247 -8.51 7.77 -21.49
CA THR A 247 -8.08 6.48 -22.09
C THR A 247 -7.72 6.60 -23.56
N SER A 248 -6.77 5.78 -24.01
CA SER A 248 -6.50 5.59 -25.45
C SER A 248 -6.64 4.12 -25.83
N SER A 249 -7.58 3.81 -26.72
CA SER A 249 -7.82 2.46 -27.22
C SER A 249 -7.11 2.17 -28.55
N GLY A 250 -6.32 3.11 -29.06
CA GLY A 250 -5.44 2.94 -30.22
C GLY A 250 -3.96 3.09 -29.87
N SER A 251 -3.10 3.35 -30.86
CA SER A 251 -1.65 3.45 -30.64
C SER A 251 -1.20 4.77 -30.00
N GLY A 252 -2.11 5.73 -29.81
CA GLY A 252 -1.81 6.99 -29.13
C GLY A 252 -1.65 6.82 -27.62
N ASN A 253 -0.97 7.76 -26.97
CA ASN A 253 -0.84 7.81 -25.51
C ASN A 253 -2.18 8.19 -24.85
N ALA A 254 -2.43 7.67 -23.65
CA ALA A 254 -3.49 8.14 -22.76
C ALA A 254 -3.18 9.53 -22.22
N GLY A 255 -4.22 10.25 -21.80
CA GLY A 255 -4.11 11.59 -21.24
C GLY A 255 -3.98 11.54 -19.72
N SER A 256 -3.41 12.57 -19.11
CA SER A 256 -3.29 12.62 -17.65
C SER A 256 -4.59 13.09 -16.98
N ILE A 257 -4.82 12.63 -15.76
CA ILE A 257 -5.89 13.08 -14.88
C ILE A 257 -5.26 13.87 -13.72
N ASP A 258 -5.74 15.10 -13.50
CA ASP A 258 -5.31 15.94 -12.39
C ASP A 258 -6.53 16.38 -11.56
N ILE A 259 -6.52 16.04 -10.27
CA ILE A 259 -7.59 16.33 -9.32
C ILE A 259 -7.01 17.19 -8.21
N GLN A 260 -7.59 18.38 -8.03
CA GLN A 260 -7.26 19.29 -6.94
C GLN A 260 -8.54 19.61 -6.17
N ALA A 261 -8.62 19.20 -4.90
CA ALA A 261 -9.75 19.58 -4.05
C ALA A 261 -9.36 19.83 -2.60
N HIS A 262 -10.28 20.27 -1.74
CA HIS A 262 -10.08 20.19 -0.28
C HIS A 262 -10.47 18.80 0.23
N GLU A 263 -11.56 18.25 -0.28
CA GLU A 263 -12.10 16.95 0.09
C GLU A 263 -12.38 16.12 -1.17
N VAL A 264 -11.84 14.90 -1.22
CA VAL A 264 -12.14 13.90 -2.25
C VAL A 264 -12.69 12.65 -1.59
N GLN A 265 -13.91 12.27 -1.95
CA GLN A 265 -14.53 11.00 -1.57
C GLN A 265 -14.83 10.18 -2.82
N VAL A 266 -14.30 8.96 -2.86
CA VAL A 266 -14.60 7.99 -3.92
C VAL A 266 -15.17 6.74 -3.27
N ASP A 267 -16.42 6.42 -3.60
CA ASP A 267 -17.20 5.34 -3.02
C ASP A 267 -17.67 4.38 -4.12
N GLY A 268 -16.90 3.33 -4.38
CA GLY A 268 -17.09 2.43 -5.52
C GLY A 268 -16.97 3.12 -6.89
N GLY A 269 -16.31 4.28 -6.94
CA GLY A 269 -15.99 5.00 -8.17
C GLY A 269 -14.63 4.60 -8.77
N GLN A 270 -14.41 4.98 -10.03
CA GLN A 270 -13.17 4.69 -10.76
C GLN A 270 -12.50 5.95 -11.29
N ILE A 271 -11.20 6.09 -11.07
CA ILE A 271 -10.35 7.11 -11.68
C ILE A 271 -9.28 6.38 -12.47
N SER A 272 -9.28 6.47 -13.80
CA SER A 272 -8.38 5.65 -14.62
C SER A 272 -7.80 6.37 -15.83
N SER A 273 -6.49 6.24 -16.00
CA SER A 273 -5.78 6.71 -17.18
C SER A 273 -4.98 5.54 -17.75
N GLY A 274 -5.31 5.09 -18.97
CA GLY A 274 -4.65 3.91 -19.51
C GLY A 274 -4.81 3.66 -20.99
N THR A 275 -3.95 2.79 -21.50
CA THR A 275 -3.88 2.43 -22.91
C THR A 275 -4.16 0.95 -23.14
N THR A 276 -4.83 0.62 -24.25
CA THR A 276 -5.06 -0.79 -24.62
C THR A 276 -4.08 -1.34 -25.67
N GLN A 277 -3.37 -0.46 -26.40
CA GLN A 277 -2.38 -0.83 -27.41
C GLN A 277 -0.99 -0.23 -27.08
N SER A 278 -0.16 0.03 -28.08
CA SER A 278 1.25 0.42 -27.92
C SER A 278 1.51 1.79 -27.28
N GLY A 279 0.47 2.61 -27.07
CA GLY A 279 0.60 3.92 -26.43
C GLY A 279 0.99 3.85 -24.95
N ARG A 280 1.57 4.93 -24.42
CA ARG A 280 1.89 5.06 -23.00
C ARG A 280 0.65 5.40 -22.18
N GLY A 281 0.50 4.80 -20.99
CA GLY A 281 -0.49 5.21 -19.99
C GLY A 281 -0.24 6.65 -19.53
N GLY A 282 -1.30 7.40 -19.23
CA GLY A 282 -1.20 8.77 -18.73
C GLY A 282 -1.10 8.78 -17.20
N ASP A 283 -0.60 9.86 -16.64
CA ASP A 283 -0.41 9.99 -15.20
C ASP A 283 -1.71 10.33 -14.47
N VAL A 284 -1.83 9.93 -13.21
CA VAL A 284 -2.92 10.33 -12.32
C VAL A 284 -2.34 11.11 -11.13
N ARG A 285 -2.79 12.35 -10.96
CA ARG A 285 -2.40 13.21 -9.84
C ARG A 285 -3.62 13.60 -9.01
N MET A 286 -3.52 13.43 -7.70
CA MET A 286 -4.57 13.81 -6.75
C MET A 286 -3.95 14.63 -5.61
N THR A 287 -4.49 15.83 -5.36
CA THR A 287 -4.07 16.71 -4.27
C THR A 287 -5.29 17.18 -3.48
N ALA A 288 -5.37 16.83 -2.19
CA ALA A 288 -6.42 17.35 -1.32
C ALA A 288 -6.08 17.31 0.18
N ASP A 289 -6.77 18.07 1.02
CA ASP A 289 -6.55 17.98 2.47
C ASP A 289 -6.96 16.60 3.00
N THR A 290 -8.05 16.05 2.46
CA THR A 290 -8.53 14.70 2.76
C THR A 290 -8.88 13.96 1.48
N ILE A 291 -8.40 12.72 1.37
CA ILE A 291 -8.81 11.76 0.34
C ILE A 291 -9.29 10.48 1.02
N ALA A 292 -10.52 10.07 0.73
CA ALA A 292 -11.10 8.82 1.18
C ALA A 292 -11.52 7.97 -0.02
N LEU A 293 -11.00 6.74 -0.10
CA LEU A 293 -11.36 5.73 -1.08
C LEU A 293 -12.06 4.58 -0.34
N ASP A 294 -13.30 4.28 -0.69
CA ASP A 294 -14.15 3.28 -0.03
C ASP A 294 -14.88 2.37 -1.04
N HIS A 295 -15.36 1.21 -0.57
CA HIS A 295 -16.19 0.24 -1.29
C HIS A 295 -15.74 -0.09 -2.71
N ALA A 296 -14.54 -0.67 -2.87
CA ALA A 296 -13.95 -1.02 -4.18
C ALA A 296 -13.68 0.18 -5.10
N ALA A 297 -13.47 1.37 -4.52
CA ALA A 297 -12.93 2.50 -5.26
C ALA A 297 -11.55 2.15 -5.84
N SER A 298 -11.29 2.62 -7.07
CA SER A 298 -10.04 2.33 -7.77
C SER A 298 -9.43 3.57 -8.42
N VAL A 299 -8.14 3.77 -8.19
CA VAL A 299 -7.31 4.76 -8.88
C VAL A 299 -6.25 4.01 -9.68
N ALA A 300 -6.29 4.13 -11.02
CA ALA A 300 -5.50 3.29 -11.91
C ALA A 300 -4.73 4.09 -12.96
N ALA A 301 -3.47 3.71 -13.17
CA ALA A 301 -2.65 4.15 -14.30
C ALA A 301 -2.09 2.91 -15.02
N SER A 302 -2.66 2.54 -16.17
CA SER A 302 -2.43 1.21 -16.75
C SER A 302 -2.06 1.20 -18.24
N THR A 303 -1.45 0.11 -18.68
CA THR A 303 -1.18 -0.20 -20.10
C THR A 303 -1.37 -1.68 -20.35
N SER A 304 -2.02 -2.06 -21.47
CA SER A 304 -2.07 -3.46 -21.92
C SER A 304 -1.26 -3.73 -23.19
N GLY A 305 -0.57 -2.73 -23.73
CA GLY A 305 0.32 -2.91 -24.87
C GLY A 305 1.80 -2.75 -24.52
N SER A 306 2.60 -2.43 -25.53
CA SER A 306 4.06 -2.29 -25.38
C SER A 306 4.50 -0.97 -24.73
N GLY A 307 3.59 0.01 -24.59
CA GLY A 307 3.88 1.29 -23.96
C GLY A 307 3.98 1.16 -22.44
N HIS A 308 4.70 2.08 -21.80
CA HIS A 308 4.82 2.14 -20.34
C HIS A 308 3.55 2.67 -19.68
N ALA A 309 3.19 2.14 -18.51
CA ALA A 309 2.08 2.69 -17.73
C ALA A 309 2.45 4.05 -17.14
N GLY A 310 1.43 4.87 -16.87
CA GLY A 310 1.59 6.17 -16.23
C GLY A 310 1.87 6.05 -14.74
N THR A 311 2.34 7.13 -14.15
CA THR A 311 2.61 7.24 -12.72
C THR A 311 1.37 7.71 -11.95
N ILE A 312 1.29 7.34 -10.66
CA ILE A 312 0.26 7.86 -9.76
C ILE A 312 0.94 8.68 -8.66
N ALA A 313 0.49 9.92 -8.47
CA ALA A 313 0.97 10.80 -7.42
C ALA A 313 -0.19 11.31 -6.55
N VAL A 314 -0.22 10.90 -5.29
CA VAL A 314 -1.24 11.31 -4.32
C VAL A 314 -0.61 12.17 -3.24
N THR A 315 -1.17 13.35 -2.99
CA THR A 315 -0.74 14.25 -1.92
C THR A 315 -1.93 14.62 -1.05
N ALA A 316 -1.88 14.30 0.24
CA ALA A 316 -2.96 14.66 1.15
C ALA A 316 -2.55 14.97 2.60
N GLY A 317 -3.38 15.70 3.33
CA GLY A 317 -3.25 15.77 4.79
C GLY A 317 -3.58 14.41 5.43
N ARG A 318 -4.66 13.78 4.96
CA ARG A 318 -5.07 12.43 5.36
C ARG A 318 -5.54 11.62 4.16
N LEU A 319 -4.95 10.45 3.98
CA LEU A 319 -5.34 9.46 2.97
C LEU A 319 -5.85 8.19 3.65
N THR A 320 -7.09 7.81 3.36
CA THR A 320 -7.71 6.59 3.87
C THR A 320 -8.22 5.72 2.73
N LEU A 321 -7.83 4.45 2.72
CA LEU A 321 -8.34 3.42 1.83
C LEU A 321 -9.03 2.35 2.67
N ALA A 322 -10.28 2.03 2.35
CA ALA A 322 -11.02 0.90 2.90
C ALA A 322 -11.60 0.08 1.74
N GLY A 323 -11.26 -1.22 1.64
CA GLY A 323 -11.72 -2.04 0.51
C GLY A 323 -11.34 -1.51 -0.87
N SER A 324 -10.25 -0.75 -1.01
CA SER A 324 -9.99 0.08 -2.20
C SER A 324 -8.55 -0.04 -2.72
N SER A 325 -8.30 0.37 -3.97
CA SER A 325 -7.02 0.16 -4.63
C SER A 325 -6.43 1.40 -5.33
N ILE A 326 -5.11 1.55 -5.23
CA ILE A 326 -4.30 2.45 -6.07
C ILE A 326 -3.31 1.57 -6.84
N VAL A 327 -3.45 1.51 -8.15
CA VAL A 327 -2.76 0.49 -8.97
C VAL A 327 -2.10 1.12 -10.20
N ALA A 328 -0.80 0.91 -10.36
CA ALA A 328 -0.09 1.20 -11.60
C ALA A 328 0.38 -0.11 -12.24
N GLU A 329 -0.28 -0.53 -13.32
CA GLU A 329 -0.09 -1.87 -13.87
C GLU A 329 0.27 -1.89 -15.36
N SER A 330 1.05 -2.90 -15.75
CA SER A 330 1.33 -3.21 -17.15
C SER A 330 1.05 -4.68 -17.44
N SER A 331 0.10 -4.94 -18.35
CA SER A 331 -0.18 -6.30 -18.83
C SER A 331 0.51 -6.66 -20.14
N GLY A 332 1.18 -5.71 -20.79
CA GLY A 332 1.99 -5.93 -21.98
C GLY A 332 3.50 -5.95 -21.70
N SER A 333 4.31 -5.75 -22.74
CA SER A 333 5.78 -5.74 -22.61
C SER A 333 6.35 -4.46 -21.98
N GLY A 334 5.52 -3.43 -21.77
CA GLY A 334 5.92 -2.18 -21.15
C GLY A 334 6.15 -2.32 -19.64
N ASN A 335 6.96 -1.43 -19.07
CA ASN A 335 7.10 -1.30 -17.62
C ASN A 335 5.83 -0.71 -16.97
N ALA A 336 5.52 -1.14 -15.75
CA ALA A 336 4.54 -0.49 -14.90
C ALA A 336 5.03 0.88 -14.40
N GLY A 337 4.10 1.77 -14.08
CA GLY A 337 4.39 3.10 -13.56
C GLY A 337 4.69 3.07 -12.06
N ALA A 338 5.34 4.13 -11.58
CA ALA A 338 5.61 4.30 -10.15
C ALA A 338 4.40 4.89 -9.42
N ILE A 339 4.31 4.62 -8.12
CA ILE A 339 3.31 5.24 -7.23
C ILE A 339 4.05 6.05 -6.16
N GLY A 340 3.73 7.34 -6.07
CA GLY A 340 4.18 8.24 -5.02
C GLY A 340 3.02 8.69 -4.14
N VAL A 341 3.13 8.49 -2.83
CA VAL A 341 2.13 8.96 -1.84
C VAL A 341 2.82 9.85 -0.83
N ASN A 342 2.32 11.08 -0.67
CA ASN A 342 2.75 12.01 0.37
C ASN A 342 1.54 12.37 1.23
N ALA A 343 1.52 11.89 2.47
CA ALA A 343 0.41 12.08 3.39
C ALA A 343 0.84 12.79 4.69
N GLY A 344 -0.11 13.34 5.46
CA GLY A 344 0.12 13.52 6.91
C GLY A 344 -0.01 12.18 7.62
N THR A 345 -1.16 11.54 7.42
CA THR A 345 -1.45 10.17 7.84
C THR A 345 -1.96 9.32 6.68
N LEU A 346 -1.43 8.11 6.54
CA LEU A 346 -1.90 7.08 5.63
C LEU A 346 -2.53 5.92 6.41
N THR A 347 -3.76 5.54 6.06
CA THR A 347 -4.43 4.36 6.60
C THR A 347 -4.95 3.48 5.47
N LEU A 348 -4.52 2.22 5.44
CA LEU A 348 -5.07 1.18 4.57
C LEU A 348 -5.76 0.14 5.47
N ALA A 349 -7.03 -0.13 5.19
CA ALA A 349 -7.84 -1.10 5.91
C ALA A 349 -8.62 -2.00 4.93
N ASP A 350 -9.15 -3.10 5.43
CA ASP A 350 -10.13 -3.95 4.74
C ASP A 350 -9.69 -4.38 3.34
N ASP A 351 -8.57 -5.10 3.23
CA ASP A 351 -8.02 -5.63 1.97
C ASP A 351 -7.61 -4.56 0.95
N SER A 352 -7.39 -3.32 1.42
CA SER A 352 -6.91 -2.22 0.57
C SER A 352 -5.50 -2.46 0.03
N GLN A 353 -5.23 -1.90 -1.15
CA GLN A 353 -4.01 -2.17 -1.90
C GLN A 353 -3.38 -0.91 -2.50
N ILE A 354 -2.06 -0.77 -2.36
CA ILE A 354 -1.24 0.12 -3.20
C ILE A 354 -0.25 -0.75 -3.94
N THR A 355 -0.39 -0.87 -5.26
CA THR A 355 0.37 -1.86 -6.03
C THR A 355 0.91 -1.36 -7.35
N THR A 356 2.13 -1.78 -7.63
CA THR A 356 2.73 -1.69 -8.96
C THR A 356 2.95 -3.11 -9.47
N SER A 357 2.43 -3.44 -10.64
CA SER A 357 2.61 -4.80 -11.15
C SER A 357 2.79 -4.90 -12.66
N THR A 358 3.63 -5.84 -13.08
CA THR A 358 3.77 -6.18 -14.49
C THR A 358 3.53 -7.66 -14.71
N SER A 359 2.56 -8.01 -15.55
CA SER A 359 2.30 -9.41 -15.93
C SER A 359 2.97 -9.81 -17.26
N GLY A 360 3.41 -8.85 -18.07
CA GLY A 360 4.29 -9.10 -19.22
C GLY A 360 5.78 -8.94 -18.90
N SER A 361 6.63 -8.86 -19.93
CA SER A 361 8.10 -8.86 -19.76
C SER A 361 8.72 -7.57 -19.20
N GLY A 362 7.92 -6.52 -18.95
CA GLY A 362 8.39 -5.24 -18.43
C GLY A 362 8.70 -5.27 -16.93
N LYS A 363 9.43 -4.27 -16.44
CA LYS A 363 9.74 -4.11 -15.01
C LYS A 363 8.55 -3.57 -14.24
N ALA A 364 8.44 -3.88 -12.95
CA ALA A 364 7.47 -3.21 -12.06
C ALA A 364 7.95 -1.81 -11.68
N GLY A 365 7.01 -0.90 -11.42
CA GLY A 365 7.32 0.44 -10.93
C GLY A 365 7.66 0.43 -9.44
N SER A 366 8.35 1.46 -8.94
CA SER A 366 8.62 1.58 -7.50
C SER A 366 7.45 2.25 -6.77
N ILE A 367 7.32 1.98 -5.49
CA ILE A 367 6.34 2.57 -4.59
C ILE A 367 7.08 3.39 -3.53
N ASP A 368 6.84 4.69 -3.50
CA ASP A 368 7.42 5.61 -2.53
C ASP A 368 6.29 6.24 -1.70
N VAL A 369 6.24 5.91 -0.41
CA VAL A 369 5.22 6.42 0.53
C VAL A 369 5.90 7.20 1.63
N SER A 370 5.62 8.49 1.72
CA SER A 370 6.02 9.33 2.84
C SER A 370 4.80 9.85 3.58
N ALA A 371 4.81 9.72 4.91
CA ALA A 371 3.81 10.32 5.79
C ALA A 371 4.49 11.18 6.84
N THR A 372 3.97 12.36 7.18
CA THR A 372 4.58 13.17 8.24
C THR A 372 4.41 12.54 9.62
N ASP A 373 3.30 11.83 9.84
CA ASP A 373 2.93 11.31 11.15
C ASP A 373 2.95 9.77 11.15
N ALA A 374 2.04 9.13 10.40
CA ALA A 374 1.87 7.69 10.49
C ALA A 374 1.48 7.02 9.18
N ILE A 375 1.96 5.79 9.02
CA ILE A 375 1.49 4.81 8.04
C ILE A 375 0.93 3.62 8.83
N HIS A 376 -0.36 3.34 8.67
CA HIS A 376 -1.03 2.20 9.30
C HIS A 376 -1.64 1.30 8.24
N LEU A 377 -1.24 0.03 8.25
CA LEU A 377 -1.80 -1.03 7.42
C LEU A 377 -2.50 -2.02 8.35
N ASP A 378 -3.80 -2.21 8.16
CA ASP A 378 -4.60 -3.26 8.78
C ASP A 378 -5.15 -4.16 7.67
N ARG A 379 -4.81 -5.46 7.67
CA ARG A 379 -5.28 -6.43 6.66
C ARG A 379 -5.20 -5.89 5.23
N SER A 380 -4.05 -5.34 4.87
CA SER A 380 -3.87 -4.59 3.62
C SER A 380 -2.46 -4.75 3.06
N ALA A 381 -2.26 -4.32 1.80
CA ALA A 381 -1.02 -4.59 1.08
C ALA A 381 -0.41 -3.33 0.43
N ILE A 382 0.92 -3.22 0.54
CA ILE A 382 1.74 -2.37 -0.33
C ILE A 382 2.72 -3.28 -1.07
N ALA A 383 2.53 -3.46 -2.38
CA ALA A 383 3.27 -4.48 -3.11
C ALA A 383 3.72 -4.01 -4.49
N SER A 384 5.00 -4.19 -4.76
CA SER A 384 5.59 -4.00 -6.08
C SER A 384 6.11 -5.34 -6.60
N GLY A 385 5.67 -5.77 -7.77
CA GLY A 385 6.20 -7.03 -8.30
C GLY A 385 5.88 -7.39 -9.74
N THR A 386 6.60 -8.40 -10.24
CA THR A 386 6.48 -8.90 -11.61
C THR A 386 6.07 -10.37 -11.64
N PHE A 387 5.17 -10.74 -12.56
CA PHE A 387 4.78 -12.14 -12.77
C PHE A 387 5.53 -12.83 -13.92
N ALA A 388 6.39 -12.08 -14.63
CA ALA A 388 7.20 -12.58 -15.74
C ALA A 388 8.66 -12.10 -15.63
N ALA A 389 9.40 -12.06 -16.74
CA ALA A 389 10.86 -11.88 -16.76
C ALA A 389 11.39 -10.52 -16.27
N GLY A 390 10.53 -9.52 -16.06
CA GLY A 390 10.95 -8.19 -15.60
C GLY A 390 11.39 -8.18 -14.14
N ALA A 391 12.21 -7.19 -13.77
CA ALA A 391 12.62 -6.97 -12.39
C ALA A 391 11.49 -6.34 -11.56
N GLY A 392 11.40 -6.71 -10.28
CA GLY A 392 10.52 -6.08 -9.30
C GLY A 392 10.94 -4.64 -9.02
N GLY A 393 9.98 -3.78 -8.68
CA GLY A 393 10.25 -2.40 -8.25
C GLY A 393 10.48 -2.32 -6.74
N ASN A 394 11.14 -1.26 -6.29
CA ASN A 394 11.43 -1.06 -4.88
C ASN A 394 10.21 -0.54 -4.12
N VAL A 395 10.19 -0.76 -2.81
CA VAL A 395 9.20 -0.16 -1.90
C VAL A 395 9.91 0.63 -0.81
N HIS A 396 9.58 1.91 -0.70
CA HIS A 396 10.12 2.80 0.32
C HIS A 396 8.98 3.40 1.16
N LEU A 397 9.05 3.25 2.48
CA LEU A 397 8.13 3.89 3.43
C LEU A 397 8.90 4.76 4.43
N ALA A 398 8.44 5.99 4.62
CA ALA A 398 8.98 6.92 5.60
C ALA A 398 7.87 7.58 6.44
N ALA A 399 7.93 7.51 7.78
CA ALA A 399 6.97 8.15 8.69
C ALA A 399 7.51 8.35 10.11
N GLN A 400 6.77 8.98 11.04
CA GLN A 400 7.15 8.90 12.47
C GLN A 400 6.79 7.52 13.05
N SER A 401 5.69 6.92 12.60
CA SER A 401 5.28 5.57 12.99
C SER A 401 4.82 4.76 11.78
N ILE A 402 5.37 3.57 11.59
CA ILE A 402 4.88 2.57 10.64
C ILE A 402 4.33 1.40 11.46
N THR A 403 3.08 1.02 11.21
CA THR A 403 2.43 -0.10 11.91
C THR A 403 1.69 -0.99 10.92
N LEU A 404 2.04 -2.27 10.92
CA LEU A 404 1.36 -3.33 10.18
C LEU A 404 0.65 -4.22 11.18
N ASP A 405 -0.64 -4.46 10.97
CA ASP A 405 -1.49 -5.27 11.83
C ASP A 405 -2.40 -6.21 11.03
N HIS A 406 -2.85 -7.29 11.67
CA HIS A 406 -3.75 -8.32 11.13
C HIS A 406 -3.46 -8.73 9.67
N ASP A 407 -2.45 -9.58 9.44
CA ASP A 407 -2.10 -10.11 8.12
C ASP A 407 -1.72 -9.04 7.07
N ALA A 408 -1.33 -7.84 7.51
CA ALA A 408 -0.83 -6.80 6.62
C ALA A 408 0.51 -7.19 5.97
N TYR A 409 0.72 -6.77 4.73
CA TYR A 409 1.82 -7.25 3.91
C TYR A 409 2.52 -6.15 3.11
N ILE A 410 3.86 -6.12 3.15
CA ILE A 410 4.69 -5.30 2.26
C ILE A 410 5.57 -6.20 1.39
N ALA A 411 5.52 -5.97 0.08
CA ALA A 411 6.17 -6.83 -0.90
C ALA A 411 7.03 -6.07 -1.91
N ALA A 412 8.20 -6.62 -2.19
CA ALA A 412 8.95 -6.33 -3.40
C ALA A 412 9.35 -7.66 -4.04
N ALA A 413 8.54 -8.18 -4.96
CA ALA A 413 8.63 -9.57 -5.43
C ALA A 413 8.90 -9.69 -6.94
N SER A 414 9.60 -10.76 -7.35
CA SER A 414 9.75 -11.15 -8.75
C SER A 414 9.46 -12.64 -8.91
N PHE A 415 8.44 -12.98 -9.70
CA PHE A 415 8.08 -14.37 -9.93
C PHE A 415 8.76 -14.98 -11.18
N GLY A 416 9.40 -14.16 -12.01
CA GLY A 416 10.15 -14.60 -13.19
C GLY A 416 11.67 -14.52 -13.03
N SER A 417 12.38 -14.37 -14.14
CA SER A 417 13.85 -14.36 -14.17
C SER A 417 14.50 -13.06 -13.71
N GLY A 418 13.74 -11.99 -13.50
CA GLY A 418 14.25 -10.69 -13.06
C GLY A 418 14.53 -10.67 -11.55
N ASP A 419 15.40 -9.78 -11.11
CA ASP A 419 15.68 -9.56 -9.69
C ASP A 419 14.47 -8.94 -8.98
N ALA A 420 14.25 -9.29 -7.72
CA ALA A 420 13.25 -8.66 -6.88
C ALA A 420 13.71 -7.28 -6.39
N GLY A 421 12.75 -6.38 -6.14
CA GLY A 421 13.04 -5.05 -5.62
C GLY A 421 13.44 -5.06 -4.14
N ALA A 422 14.08 -3.99 -3.69
CA ALA A 422 14.42 -3.79 -2.28
C ALA A 422 13.27 -3.12 -1.51
N ILE A 423 13.21 -3.36 -0.20
CA ILE A 423 12.29 -2.69 0.72
C ILE A 423 13.10 -1.86 1.71
N SER A 424 12.71 -0.59 1.90
CA SER A 424 13.33 0.28 2.89
C SER A 424 12.28 0.98 3.75
N LEU A 425 12.44 0.88 5.07
CA LEU A 425 11.56 1.51 6.06
C LEU A 425 12.38 2.50 6.90
N SER A 426 11.92 3.75 7.00
CA SER A 426 12.53 4.75 7.87
C SER A 426 11.48 5.37 8.79
N ALA A 427 11.55 5.13 10.10
CA ALA A 427 10.59 5.73 11.02
C ALA A 427 11.07 5.94 12.45
N GLY A 428 10.40 6.78 13.23
CA GLY A 428 10.62 6.82 14.68
C GLY A 428 10.31 5.46 15.32
N ARG A 429 9.23 4.81 14.89
CA ARG A 429 8.83 3.47 15.33
C ARG A 429 8.36 2.62 14.14
N VAL A 430 8.78 1.36 14.11
CA VAL A 430 8.25 0.32 13.20
C VAL A 430 7.74 -0.83 14.06
N ALA A 431 6.47 -1.20 13.89
CA ALA A 431 5.83 -2.29 14.63
C ALA A 431 5.03 -3.20 13.68
N LEU A 432 5.24 -4.50 13.80
CA LEU A 432 4.49 -5.53 13.10
C LEU A 432 3.78 -6.43 14.11
N THR A 433 2.48 -6.60 13.97
CA THR A 433 1.63 -7.45 14.82
C THR A 433 0.70 -8.33 13.97
N GLY A 434 0.08 -9.32 14.60
CA GLY A 434 -0.99 -10.11 13.96
C GLY A 434 -0.54 -10.86 12.71
N SER A 435 0.61 -11.54 12.74
CA SER A 435 1.15 -12.32 11.61
C SER A 435 1.45 -11.52 10.32
N SER A 436 1.70 -10.21 10.46
CA SER A 436 2.08 -9.33 9.35
C SER A 436 3.44 -9.71 8.75
N LEU A 437 3.64 -9.44 7.46
CA LEU A 437 4.80 -9.88 6.70
C LEU A 437 5.43 -8.75 5.88
N ILE A 438 6.76 -8.65 5.91
CA ILE A 438 7.55 -7.88 4.94
C ILE A 438 8.42 -8.85 4.16
N VAL A 439 8.29 -8.89 2.84
CA VAL A 439 9.11 -9.80 2.01
C VAL A 439 9.67 -9.17 0.74
N ALA A 440 10.96 -9.37 0.54
CA ALA A 440 11.62 -9.10 -0.73
C ALA A 440 12.08 -10.46 -1.32
N GLY A 441 11.32 -10.99 -2.27
CA GLY A 441 11.41 -12.40 -2.65
C GLY A 441 11.39 -12.66 -4.14
N THR A 442 12.04 -13.75 -4.55
CA THR A 442 12.08 -14.23 -5.94
C THR A 442 11.67 -15.69 -6.02
N SER A 443 10.85 -16.05 -7.01
CA SER A 443 10.55 -17.46 -7.33
C SER A 443 11.25 -17.99 -8.57
N GLY A 444 11.82 -17.12 -9.40
CA GLY A 444 12.58 -17.51 -10.58
C GLY A 444 14.09 -17.44 -10.39
N SER A 445 14.83 -17.23 -11.48
CA SER A 445 16.30 -17.24 -11.45
C SER A 445 16.96 -15.93 -10.98
N GLY A 446 16.19 -14.85 -10.86
CA GLY A 446 16.70 -13.57 -10.38
C GLY A 446 16.96 -13.58 -8.88
N ASN A 447 17.74 -12.63 -8.39
CA ASN A 447 18.11 -12.52 -6.97
C ASN A 447 16.98 -11.88 -6.15
N ALA A 448 16.88 -12.24 -4.87
CA ALA A 448 15.97 -11.59 -3.94
C ALA A 448 16.50 -10.21 -3.52
N GLY A 449 15.60 -9.25 -3.29
CA GLY A 449 15.95 -7.90 -2.88
C GLY A 449 16.33 -7.81 -1.41
N ALA A 450 17.00 -6.72 -1.04
CA ALA A 450 17.35 -6.44 0.35
C ALA A 450 16.18 -5.81 1.12
N ILE A 451 16.19 -5.96 2.45
CA ILE A 451 15.27 -5.26 3.35
C ILE A 451 16.10 -4.46 4.35
N ASP A 452 15.94 -3.14 4.34
CA ASP A 452 16.60 -2.24 5.27
C ASP A 452 15.57 -1.52 6.16
N VAL A 453 15.77 -1.58 7.47
CA VAL A 453 14.91 -0.90 8.45
C VAL A 453 15.76 0.03 9.31
N GLN A 454 15.40 1.31 9.30
CA GLN A 454 15.98 2.32 10.17
C GLN A 454 14.88 2.84 11.11
N ALA A 455 15.03 2.61 12.42
CA ALA A 455 14.08 3.11 13.39
C ALA A 455 14.69 3.58 14.71
N ASN A 456 13.94 4.25 15.59
CA ASN A 456 14.35 4.33 17.00
C ASN A 456 13.89 3.07 17.75
N ALA A 457 12.63 2.68 17.54
CA ALA A 457 12.08 1.46 18.12
C ALA A 457 11.56 0.53 17.02
N PHE A 458 12.06 -0.70 17.01
CA PHE A 458 11.65 -1.75 16.09
C PHE A 458 11.12 -2.96 16.87
N ALA A 459 9.89 -3.37 16.57
CA ALA A 459 9.23 -4.47 17.25
C ALA A 459 8.48 -5.39 16.28
N LEU A 460 8.69 -6.70 16.40
CA LEU A 460 7.86 -7.72 15.78
C LEU A 460 7.21 -8.57 16.86
N ASP A 461 5.92 -8.84 16.71
CA ASP A 461 5.11 -9.63 17.64
C ASP A 461 4.09 -10.50 16.88
N GLY A 462 3.49 -11.48 17.56
CA GLY A 462 2.31 -12.20 17.10
C GLY A 462 2.53 -13.03 15.83
N GLY A 463 3.68 -13.68 15.69
CA GLY A 463 4.01 -14.49 14.52
C GLY A 463 4.44 -13.69 13.27
N SER A 464 4.61 -12.37 13.40
CA SER A 464 5.02 -11.51 12.28
C SER A 464 6.41 -11.86 11.76
N SER A 465 6.68 -11.55 10.49
CA SER A 465 7.92 -11.96 9.82
C SER A 465 8.51 -10.88 8.91
N ILE A 466 9.84 -10.83 8.86
CA ILE A 466 10.60 -10.14 7.81
C ILE A 466 11.45 -11.18 7.09
N ALA A 467 11.28 -11.28 5.78
CA ALA A 467 11.94 -12.31 5.01
C ALA A 467 12.52 -11.81 3.68
N THR A 468 13.73 -12.26 3.36
CA THR A 468 14.23 -12.25 1.99
C THR A 468 14.30 -13.69 1.52
N THR A 469 13.59 -14.02 0.44
CA THR A 469 13.42 -15.43 0.03
C THR A 469 13.79 -15.62 -1.42
N SER A 470 14.65 -16.59 -1.70
CA SER A 470 14.88 -17.08 -3.06
C SER A 470 14.46 -18.53 -3.20
N LEU A 471 13.40 -18.79 -3.99
CA LEU A 471 12.93 -20.15 -4.27
C LEU A 471 13.60 -20.76 -5.51
N GLY A 472 14.08 -19.93 -6.43
CA GLY A 472 14.81 -20.38 -7.62
C GLY A 472 16.33 -20.30 -7.45
N SER A 473 17.07 -20.16 -8.56
CA SER A 473 18.54 -20.23 -8.55
C SER A 473 19.26 -18.94 -8.16
N GLY A 474 18.54 -17.83 -7.92
CA GLY A 474 19.15 -16.54 -7.54
C GLY A 474 19.50 -16.47 -6.06
N THR A 475 20.42 -15.59 -5.66
CA THR A 475 20.84 -15.46 -4.26
C THR A 475 19.74 -14.86 -3.39
N ALA A 476 19.69 -15.25 -2.10
CA ALA A 476 18.81 -14.58 -1.15
C ALA A 476 19.32 -13.17 -0.80
N GLY A 477 18.39 -12.24 -0.54
CA GLY A 477 18.69 -10.85 -0.20
C GLY A 477 19.24 -10.70 1.21
N SER A 478 19.80 -9.54 1.55
CA SER A 478 20.25 -9.26 2.93
C SER A 478 19.20 -8.48 3.70
N ILE A 479 19.16 -8.67 5.01
CA ILE A 479 18.28 -7.93 5.94
C ILE A 479 19.16 -7.08 6.85
N GLY A 480 19.00 -5.76 6.81
CA GLY A 480 19.66 -4.80 7.69
C GLY A 480 18.65 -4.12 8.61
N ILE A 481 18.90 -4.13 9.91
CA ILE A 481 18.06 -3.44 10.90
C ILE A 481 18.95 -2.56 11.76
N SER A 482 18.66 -1.26 11.78
CA SER A 482 19.33 -0.27 12.63
C SER A 482 18.29 0.39 13.51
N ALA A 483 18.36 0.18 14.84
CA ALA A 483 17.47 0.84 15.78
C ALA A 483 18.06 1.09 17.17
N ASP A 484 17.45 1.93 18.01
CA ASP A 484 17.86 2.01 19.42
C ASP A 484 17.45 0.73 20.17
N THR A 485 16.22 0.27 19.94
CA THR A 485 15.70 -0.98 20.52
C THR A 485 15.12 -1.90 19.46
N VAL A 486 15.55 -3.16 19.47
CA VAL A 486 15.00 -4.25 18.65
C VAL A 486 14.39 -5.30 19.57
N ARG A 487 13.09 -5.57 19.41
CA ARG A 487 12.38 -6.63 20.13
C ARG A 487 11.68 -7.58 19.16
N LEU A 488 11.92 -8.88 19.31
CA LEU A 488 11.19 -9.92 18.62
C LEU A 488 10.48 -10.80 19.65
N ASP A 489 9.18 -10.96 19.51
CA ASP A 489 8.33 -11.77 20.39
C ASP A 489 7.55 -12.80 19.56
N GLY A 490 7.96 -14.06 19.60
CA GLY A 490 7.35 -15.11 18.76
C GLY A 490 7.37 -14.82 17.26
N ALA A 491 8.33 -14.02 16.80
CA ALA A 491 8.44 -13.51 15.44
C ALA A 491 9.74 -13.93 14.77
N SER A 492 9.83 -13.79 13.44
CA SER A 492 10.98 -14.25 12.65
C SER A 492 11.61 -13.16 11.78
N ILE A 493 12.95 -13.16 11.75
CA ILE A 493 13.73 -12.52 10.69
C ILE A 493 14.48 -13.62 9.94
N SER A 494 14.29 -13.73 8.63
CA SER A 494 14.89 -14.82 7.86
C SER A 494 15.41 -14.37 6.50
N SER A 495 16.68 -14.59 6.21
CA SER A 495 17.21 -14.57 4.85
C SER A 495 17.46 -15.99 4.37
N THR A 496 16.63 -16.47 3.45
CA THR A 496 16.62 -17.90 3.06
C THR A 496 16.73 -18.09 1.55
N ALA A 497 17.67 -18.94 1.14
CA ALA A 497 17.74 -19.51 -0.21
C ALA A 497 17.29 -20.97 -0.19
N PHE A 498 16.35 -21.34 -1.05
CA PHE A 498 15.90 -22.73 -1.24
C PHE A 498 16.52 -23.38 -2.48
N GLY A 499 16.90 -22.59 -3.49
CA GLY A 499 17.63 -23.09 -4.64
C GLY A 499 19.12 -23.27 -4.39
N SER A 500 19.89 -23.44 -5.47
CA SER A 500 21.32 -23.79 -5.43
C SER A 500 22.28 -22.66 -5.02
N SER A 501 21.76 -21.50 -4.63
CA SER A 501 22.53 -20.29 -4.33
C SER A 501 22.83 -20.10 -2.84
N ASP A 502 23.72 -19.18 -2.54
CA ASP A 502 24.03 -18.79 -1.17
C ASP A 502 22.84 -18.11 -0.48
N GLY A 503 22.71 -18.35 0.83
CA GLY A 503 21.81 -17.63 1.72
C GLY A 503 22.27 -16.19 1.92
N GLY A 504 21.35 -15.28 2.20
CA GLY A 504 21.68 -13.88 2.41
C GLY A 504 22.01 -13.57 3.86
N ASN A 505 22.59 -12.40 4.11
CA ASN A 505 23.08 -12.03 5.44
C ASN A 505 21.98 -11.34 6.25
N VAL A 506 22.06 -11.45 7.58
CA VAL A 506 21.23 -10.68 8.50
C VAL A 506 22.13 -9.84 9.41
N ARG A 507 21.86 -8.54 9.46
CA ARG A 507 22.58 -7.59 10.31
C ARG A 507 21.60 -6.84 11.20
N ILE A 508 21.86 -6.84 12.50
CA ILE A 508 21.09 -6.09 13.50
C ILE A 508 22.05 -5.19 14.27
N ASP A 509 21.91 -3.89 14.10
CA ASP A 509 22.63 -2.85 14.84
C ASP A 509 21.68 -2.14 15.80
N ALA A 510 21.87 -2.33 17.10
CA ALA A 510 21.05 -1.65 18.10
C ALA A 510 21.75 -1.31 19.40
N ARG A 511 21.10 -0.53 20.28
CA ARG A 511 21.53 -0.42 21.68
C ARG A 511 21.11 -1.64 22.46
N GLN A 512 19.86 -2.07 22.30
CA GLN A 512 19.31 -3.24 22.97
C GLN A 512 18.61 -4.17 21.98
N VAL A 513 18.95 -5.46 22.04
CA VAL A 513 18.30 -6.52 21.26
C VAL A 513 17.70 -7.54 22.22
N GLU A 514 16.40 -7.79 22.08
CA GLU A 514 15.65 -8.76 22.86
C GLU A 514 14.90 -9.76 21.96
N LEU A 515 15.20 -11.05 22.10
CA LEU A 515 14.50 -12.16 21.45
C LEU A 515 13.77 -12.98 22.52
N VAL A 516 12.45 -13.15 22.41
CA VAL A 516 11.65 -13.91 23.38
C VAL A 516 10.60 -14.80 22.71
N ASN A 517 10.10 -15.78 23.47
CA ASN A 517 8.91 -16.56 23.14
C ASN A 517 8.93 -17.22 21.76
N ALA A 518 9.98 -17.97 21.46
CA ALA A 518 10.23 -18.65 20.17
C ALA A 518 10.56 -17.69 19.00
N ALA A 519 10.98 -16.45 19.29
CA ALA A 519 11.56 -15.60 18.26
C ALA A 519 12.78 -16.25 17.58
N SER A 520 12.93 -16.02 16.27
CA SER A 520 14.00 -16.61 15.45
C SER A 520 14.69 -15.58 14.55
N VAL A 521 16.01 -15.70 14.43
CA VAL A 521 16.82 -14.98 13.44
C VAL A 521 17.61 -16.00 12.63
N SER A 522 17.45 -16.01 11.30
CA SER A 522 18.09 -17.02 10.47
C SER A 522 18.66 -16.49 9.16
N ALA A 523 19.77 -17.10 8.72
CA ALA A 523 20.42 -16.86 7.44
C ALA A 523 20.79 -18.22 6.81
N SER A 524 19.83 -18.82 6.11
CA SER A 524 19.89 -20.23 5.71
C SER A 524 20.00 -20.43 4.20
N SER A 525 20.63 -21.54 3.79
CA SER A 525 20.54 -22.09 2.44
C SER A 525 20.17 -23.57 2.50
N PHE A 526 19.07 -23.96 1.86
CA PHE A 526 18.59 -25.34 1.84
C PHE A 526 19.00 -26.11 0.57
N GLY A 527 19.56 -25.44 -0.43
CA GLY A 527 20.15 -26.08 -1.60
C GLY A 527 21.62 -26.40 -1.41
N SER A 528 22.40 -26.26 -2.49
CA SER A 528 23.85 -26.52 -2.51
C SER A 528 24.71 -25.29 -2.15
N GLY A 529 24.10 -24.12 -1.95
CA GLY A 529 24.83 -22.90 -1.60
C GLY A 529 25.16 -22.81 -0.11
N ARG A 530 26.08 -21.91 0.23
CA ARG A 530 26.51 -21.67 1.61
C ARG A 530 25.42 -20.93 2.39
N ALA A 531 25.40 -21.09 3.71
CA ALA A 531 24.56 -20.25 4.56
C ALA A 531 25.09 -18.82 4.64
N GLY A 532 24.19 -17.86 4.85
CA GLY A 532 24.56 -16.45 5.06
C GLY A 532 25.06 -16.20 6.48
N ASN A 533 25.70 -15.05 6.70
CA ASN A 533 26.20 -14.66 8.02
C ASN A 533 25.13 -13.90 8.82
N ILE A 534 25.21 -13.99 10.15
CA ILE A 534 24.40 -13.20 11.08
C ILE A 534 25.33 -12.34 11.95
N ASP A 535 25.18 -11.01 11.87
CA ASP A 535 25.92 -10.07 12.69
C ASP A 535 24.96 -9.27 13.58
N ILE A 536 25.09 -9.43 14.89
CA ILE A 536 24.28 -8.71 15.89
C ILE A 536 25.20 -7.82 16.72
N ASN A 537 25.08 -6.51 16.54
CA ASN A 537 25.83 -5.51 17.27
C ASN A 537 24.89 -4.79 18.24
N ALA A 538 25.02 -5.09 19.53
CA ALA A 538 24.23 -4.48 20.60
C ALA A 538 25.12 -3.60 21.49
N SER A 539 25.06 -2.27 21.37
CA SER A 539 25.97 -1.38 22.10
C SER A 539 25.81 -1.41 23.63
N ASP A 540 24.70 -1.97 24.13
CA ASP A 540 24.46 -2.22 25.56
C ASP A 540 24.19 -3.71 25.83
N ARG A 541 23.04 -4.24 25.43
CA ARG A 541 22.61 -5.60 25.84
C ARG A 541 22.00 -6.42 24.71
N PHE A 542 22.41 -7.68 24.64
CA PHE A 542 21.71 -8.74 23.93
C PHE A 542 21.04 -9.69 24.94
N THR A 543 19.76 -9.99 24.75
CA THR A 543 19.03 -10.96 25.57
C THR A 543 18.20 -11.86 24.69
N SER A 544 18.32 -13.17 24.89
CA SER A 544 17.54 -14.18 24.21
C SER A 544 16.97 -15.16 25.24
N ARG A 545 15.65 -15.37 25.19
CA ARG A 545 14.92 -16.26 26.10
C ARG A 545 13.96 -17.15 25.33
N ASN A 546 14.20 -18.47 25.31
CA ASN A 546 13.40 -19.40 24.52
C ASN A 546 13.38 -19.01 23.04
N SER A 547 14.54 -18.73 22.45
CA SER A 547 14.66 -18.20 21.07
C SER A 547 15.88 -18.77 20.35
N SER A 548 15.94 -18.61 19.02
CA SER A 548 17.05 -19.12 18.21
C SER A 548 17.71 -18.08 17.29
N VAL A 549 19.03 -18.26 17.07
CA VAL A 549 19.83 -17.55 16.06
C VAL A 549 20.61 -18.59 15.27
N GLU A 550 20.33 -18.75 13.98
CA GLU A 550 20.77 -19.92 13.22
C GLU A 550 21.24 -19.60 11.79
N THR A 551 22.40 -20.14 11.41
CA THR A 551 22.86 -20.21 10.02
C THR A 551 22.90 -21.67 9.60
N ARG A 552 22.06 -22.07 8.65
CA ARG A 552 21.88 -23.49 8.29
C ARG A 552 22.17 -23.74 6.82
N ALA A 553 23.08 -24.66 6.53
CA ALA A 553 23.39 -25.15 5.19
C ALA A 553 23.53 -26.69 5.20
N PRO A 554 22.45 -27.46 4.98
CA PRO A 554 22.55 -28.92 5.03
C PRO A 554 23.45 -29.52 3.93
N GLY A 555 23.53 -28.86 2.77
CA GLY A 555 24.29 -29.30 1.60
C GLY A 555 25.59 -28.55 1.33
N SER A 556 26.04 -27.66 2.23
CA SER A 556 27.21 -26.79 2.01
C SER A 556 27.80 -26.28 3.33
N ASP A 557 28.72 -25.33 3.25
CA ASP A 557 29.39 -24.72 4.42
C ASP A 557 28.45 -23.79 5.21
N GLY A 558 28.61 -23.79 6.54
CA GLY A 558 27.85 -22.97 7.47
C GLY A 558 28.26 -21.49 7.44
N GLY A 559 27.31 -20.62 7.74
CA GLY A 559 27.54 -19.18 7.87
C GLY A 559 28.13 -18.85 9.24
N ASN A 560 28.77 -17.68 9.36
CA ASN A 560 29.29 -17.23 10.64
C ASN A 560 28.24 -16.45 11.44
N ILE A 561 28.30 -16.55 12.76
CA ILE A 561 27.47 -15.78 13.69
C ILE A 561 28.37 -14.93 14.58
N THR A 562 28.19 -13.61 14.53
CA THR A 562 28.95 -12.65 15.33
C THR A 562 28.02 -11.88 16.27
N PHE A 563 28.36 -11.86 17.55
CA PHE A 563 27.76 -10.98 18.54
C PHE A 563 28.79 -10.00 19.08
N GLN A 564 28.65 -8.72 18.76
CA GLN A 564 29.42 -7.64 19.38
C GLN A 564 28.53 -6.93 20.38
N VAL A 565 28.82 -7.04 21.68
CA VAL A 565 27.90 -6.56 22.71
C VAL A 565 28.61 -5.69 23.73
N GLY A 566 28.13 -4.48 23.98
CA GLY A 566 28.87 -3.53 24.83
C GLY A 566 28.93 -3.91 26.30
N GLN A 567 27.82 -4.40 26.88
CA GLN A 567 27.72 -4.74 28.31
C GLN A 567 27.41 -6.22 28.53
N ARG A 568 26.21 -6.69 28.17
CA ARG A 568 25.74 -8.02 28.61
C ARG A 568 25.15 -8.84 27.48
N PHE A 569 25.66 -10.05 27.34
CA PHE A 569 25.09 -11.14 26.55
C PHE A 569 24.39 -12.13 27.50
N ASP A 570 23.07 -12.27 27.41
CA ASP A 570 22.27 -13.17 28.26
C ASP A 570 21.45 -14.14 27.40
N LEU A 571 21.82 -15.42 27.43
CA LEU A 571 21.22 -16.50 26.65
C LEU A 571 20.57 -17.52 27.60
N ARG A 572 19.24 -17.60 27.61
CA ARG A 572 18.48 -18.52 28.48
C ARG A 572 17.52 -19.37 27.69
N ASP A 573 17.53 -20.68 27.87
CA ASP A 573 16.61 -21.57 27.15
C ASP A 573 16.70 -21.43 25.63
N SER A 574 17.86 -21.02 25.11
CA SER A 574 17.98 -20.53 23.74
C SER A 574 19.07 -21.27 22.97
N LEU A 575 18.97 -21.19 21.64
CA LEU A 575 19.88 -21.82 20.69
C LEU A 575 20.64 -20.77 19.87
N VAL A 576 21.95 -20.92 19.77
CA VAL A 576 22.79 -20.26 18.76
C VAL A 576 23.49 -21.37 17.97
N SER A 577 23.21 -21.49 16.67
CA SER A 577 23.75 -22.60 15.87
C SER A 577 24.27 -22.16 14.51
N ALA A 578 25.54 -22.42 14.25
CA ALA A 578 26.18 -22.36 12.94
C ALA A 578 26.48 -23.77 12.39
N SER A 579 25.73 -24.76 12.85
CA SER A 579 25.99 -26.17 12.58
C SER A 579 25.46 -26.60 11.20
N VAL A 580 26.15 -27.54 10.57
CA VAL A 580 25.82 -28.10 9.25
C VAL A 580 25.69 -29.62 9.28
N GLY A 581 25.00 -30.17 8.27
CA GLY A 581 24.77 -31.61 8.13
C GLY A 581 25.92 -32.35 7.42
N ALA A 582 25.56 -33.41 6.69
CA ALA A 582 26.49 -34.35 6.05
C ALA A 582 27.45 -33.75 4.99
N GLY A 583 27.23 -32.53 4.50
CA GLY A 583 27.88 -32.04 3.28
C GLY A 583 28.98 -30.97 3.40
N GLY A 584 29.15 -30.29 4.55
CA GLY A 584 30.01 -29.10 4.62
C GLY A 584 30.67 -28.85 5.97
N ASP A 585 31.47 -27.77 6.04
CA ASP A 585 32.17 -27.34 7.25
C ASP A 585 31.27 -26.46 8.14
N GLY A 586 31.39 -26.61 9.46
CA GLY A 586 30.66 -25.81 10.45
C GLY A 586 31.08 -24.34 10.42
N GLY A 587 30.12 -23.43 10.60
CA GLY A 587 30.38 -21.99 10.65
C GLY A 587 30.99 -21.54 11.98
N ASN A 588 31.66 -20.39 12.00
CA ASN A 588 32.29 -19.88 13.23
C ASN A 588 31.32 -19.02 14.04
N ILE A 589 31.43 -19.08 15.36
CA ILE A 589 30.67 -18.26 16.29
C ILE A 589 31.63 -17.38 17.09
N THR A 590 31.44 -16.07 17.06
CA THR A 590 32.16 -15.11 17.90
C THR A 590 31.20 -14.37 18.82
N ILE A 591 31.51 -14.32 20.12
CA ILE A 591 30.75 -13.59 21.14
C ILE A 591 31.72 -12.66 21.89
N ASP A 592 31.50 -11.35 21.84
CA ASP A 592 32.38 -10.33 22.46
C ASP A 592 31.61 -9.35 23.37
N PRO A 593 31.30 -9.74 24.63
CA PRO A 593 30.73 -8.85 25.65
C PRO A 593 31.64 -8.54 26.85
N ARG A 594 31.21 -7.61 27.70
CA ARG A 594 31.76 -7.49 29.08
C ARG A 594 31.23 -8.59 30.00
N HIS A 595 29.96 -8.96 29.91
CA HIS A 595 29.34 -9.97 30.77
C HIS A 595 28.62 -11.03 29.93
N VAL A 596 28.94 -12.30 30.17
CA VAL A 596 28.30 -13.46 29.52
C VAL A 596 27.48 -14.24 30.55
N VAL A 597 26.22 -14.52 30.22
CA VAL A 597 25.38 -15.48 30.92
C VAL A 597 24.81 -16.47 29.89
N ILE A 598 25.11 -17.74 30.05
CA ILE A 598 24.56 -18.84 29.25
C ILE A 598 23.94 -19.85 30.23
N ASN A 599 22.61 -19.99 30.18
CA ASN A 599 21.85 -20.80 31.15
C ASN A 599 20.82 -21.70 30.45
N ARG A 600 20.95 -23.01 30.57
CA ARG A 600 20.13 -24.02 29.87
C ARG A 600 20.01 -23.72 28.37
N SER A 601 21.14 -23.44 27.73
CA SER A 601 21.24 -22.92 26.36
C SER A 601 22.35 -23.62 25.59
N GLN A 602 22.26 -23.59 24.26
CA GLN A 602 23.19 -24.27 23.37
C GLN A 602 23.88 -23.27 22.42
N VAL A 603 25.20 -23.41 22.27
CA VAL A 603 26.02 -22.67 21.29
C VAL A 603 26.80 -23.69 20.45
N LEU A 604 26.37 -23.90 19.21
CA LEU A 604 26.78 -25.05 18.39
C LEU A 604 27.40 -24.62 17.06
N ALA A 605 28.61 -25.09 16.76
CA ALA A 605 29.33 -24.90 15.50
C ALA A 605 29.75 -26.26 14.93
N GLN A 606 28.83 -27.22 14.91
CA GLN A 606 29.12 -28.62 14.62
C GLN A 606 29.07 -28.94 13.13
N ALA A 607 29.73 -30.03 12.73
CA ALA A 607 29.63 -30.61 11.39
C ALA A 607 29.51 -32.15 11.48
N GLU A 608 28.92 -32.79 10.48
CA GLU A 608 28.86 -34.25 10.44
C GLU A 608 30.09 -34.85 9.75
N ASN A 609 30.29 -34.59 8.45
CA ASN A 609 31.45 -35.08 7.68
C ASN A 609 32.56 -34.03 7.48
N GLY A 610 32.21 -32.74 7.51
CA GLY A 610 33.16 -31.64 7.37
C GLY A 610 33.91 -31.32 8.65
N ARG A 611 34.71 -30.26 8.63
CA ARG A 611 35.39 -29.73 9.83
C ARG A 611 34.37 -29.01 10.72
N GLY A 612 34.47 -29.21 12.03
CA GLY A 612 33.74 -28.37 12.99
C GLY A 612 34.22 -26.92 12.92
N GLY A 613 33.32 -25.97 13.16
CA GLY A 613 33.62 -24.54 13.17
C GLY A 613 34.35 -24.11 14.44
N ASN A 614 34.72 -22.83 14.57
CA ASN A 614 35.36 -22.33 15.78
C ASN A 614 34.40 -21.47 16.59
N ILE A 615 34.33 -21.72 17.90
CA ILE A 615 33.58 -20.91 18.86
C ILE A 615 34.57 -20.10 19.68
N ARG A 616 34.46 -18.77 19.62
CA ARG A 616 35.32 -17.85 20.37
C ARG A 616 34.48 -16.92 21.22
N ILE A 617 34.64 -17.00 22.53
CA ILE A 617 34.00 -16.11 23.50
C ILE A 617 35.09 -15.20 24.09
N ILE A 618 34.97 -13.90 23.85
CA ILE A 618 35.88 -12.87 24.35
C ILE A 618 35.14 -12.13 25.45
N VAL A 619 35.65 -12.18 26.66
CA VAL A 619 35.09 -11.46 27.80
C VAL A 619 36.04 -10.31 28.13
N ALA A 620 35.54 -9.09 28.07
CA ALA A 620 36.35 -7.91 28.37
C ALA A 620 36.95 -7.96 29.80
N PRO A 621 38.10 -7.31 30.05
CA PRO A 621 38.70 -7.24 31.37
C PRO A 621 37.74 -6.70 32.44
N GLY A 622 37.72 -7.32 33.61
CA GLY A 622 36.77 -6.98 34.69
C GLY A 622 35.33 -7.48 34.47
N GLY A 623 35.11 -8.24 33.39
CA GLY A 623 33.86 -8.89 33.06
C GLY A 623 33.54 -10.13 33.88
N SER A 624 32.38 -10.75 33.59
CA SER A 624 31.96 -12.01 34.23
C SER A 624 31.52 -13.03 33.20
N TYR A 625 31.89 -14.29 33.40
CA TYR A 625 31.45 -15.43 32.58
C TYR A 625 30.70 -16.43 33.47
N LEU A 626 29.40 -16.62 33.19
CA LEU A 626 28.53 -17.57 33.89
C LEU A 626 27.95 -18.57 32.90
N LEU A 627 28.28 -19.86 33.09
CA LEU A 627 27.78 -20.99 32.31
C LEU A 627 27.07 -21.96 33.27
N SER A 628 25.81 -22.30 32.98
CA SER A 628 25.09 -23.34 33.75
C SER A 628 25.58 -24.75 33.38
N ALA A 629 25.44 -25.71 34.28
CA ALA A 629 25.86 -27.10 34.04
C ALA A 629 25.09 -27.77 32.88
N ASP A 630 23.86 -27.33 32.62
CA ASP A 630 22.98 -27.88 31.58
C ASP A 630 23.14 -27.15 30.23
N SER A 631 24.12 -26.24 30.11
CA SER A 631 24.42 -25.53 28.88
C SER A 631 25.48 -26.27 28.05
N GLU A 632 25.32 -26.25 26.73
CA GLU A 632 26.25 -26.89 25.80
C GLU A 632 26.96 -25.86 24.92
N ILE A 633 28.29 -26.00 24.79
CA ILE A 633 29.11 -25.25 23.83
C ILE A 633 29.94 -26.28 23.07
N SER A 634 29.65 -26.47 21.78
CA SER A 634 30.27 -27.56 21.02
C SER A 634 30.60 -27.16 19.59
N ALA A 635 31.85 -27.40 19.21
CA ALA A 635 32.44 -27.17 17.89
C ALA A 635 32.80 -28.50 17.20
N SER A 636 32.17 -29.61 17.62
CA SER A 636 32.62 -30.94 17.25
C SER A 636 32.28 -31.33 15.82
N SER A 637 33.08 -32.25 15.26
CA SER A 637 32.75 -32.98 14.05
C SER A 637 32.60 -34.48 14.32
N ALA A 638 31.60 -35.13 13.71
CA ALA A 638 31.36 -36.57 13.90
C ALA A 638 32.39 -37.44 13.17
N PHE A 639 32.66 -37.13 11.90
CA PHE A 639 33.57 -37.88 11.02
C PHE A 639 34.73 -37.04 10.48
N GLY A 640 34.67 -35.71 10.63
CA GLY A 640 35.70 -34.79 10.17
C GLY A 640 36.63 -34.28 11.29
N VAL A 641 37.31 -33.17 11.03
CA VAL A 641 38.25 -32.56 11.98
C VAL A 641 37.47 -31.77 13.03
N GLN A 642 37.83 -31.92 14.30
CA GLN A 642 37.23 -31.17 15.40
C GLN A 642 37.53 -29.67 15.29
N GLY A 643 36.51 -28.84 15.51
CA GLY A 643 36.68 -27.40 15.67
C GLY A 643 37.22 -27.02 17.06
N THR A 644 37.41 -25.72 17.29
CA THR A 644 37.95 -25.22 18.57
C THR A 644 36.91 -24.44 19.37
N VAL A 645 36.92 -24.60 20.69
CA VAL A 645 36.18 -23.75 21.63
C VAL A 645 37.20 -22.99 22.46
N GLN A 646 37.25 -21.67 22.29
CA GLN A 646 38.15 -20.78 23.02
C GLN A 646 37.35 -19.76 23.83
N VAL A 647 37.57 -19.75 25.14
CA VAL A 647 37.05 -18.70 26.03
C VAL A 647 38.23 -17.85 26.50
N VAL A 648 38.30 -16.62 26.00
CA VAL A 648 39.28 -15.61 26.42
C VAL A 648 38.57 -14.74 27.45
N GLY A 649 38.96 -14.81 28.72
CA GLY A 649 38.31 -14.05 29.78
C GLY A 649 39.30 -13.47 30.80
N PRO A 650 38.81 -12.64 31.73
CA PRO A 650 39.65 -12.11 32.79
C PRO A 650 40.26 -13.27 33.56
N GLU A 651 41.59 -13.25 33.73
CA GLU A 651 42.30 -14.20 34.56
C GLU A 651 41.59 -14.28 35.91
N ARG A 652 40.94 -15.42 36.20
CA ARG A 652 40.81 -15.81 37.58
C ARG A 652 42.24 -16.11 38.01
N GLU A 653 42.89 -15.14 38.65
CA GLU A 653 43.82 -15.44 39.73
C GLU A 653 43.01 -16.25 40.76
N LEU A 654 42.86 -17.55 40.50
CA LEU A 654 42.80 -18.53 41.56
C LEU A 654 44.18 -18.41 42.21
N VAL A 655 44.29 -17.49 43.16
CA VAL A 655 45.30 -17.61 44.18
C VAL A 655 44.99 -18.93 44.87
N GLU A 656 45.61 -20.01 44.39
CA GLU A 656 45.87 -21.21 45.17
C GLU A 656 46.77 -20.78 46.33
N ARG A 657 46.17 -20.15 47.34
CA ARG A 657 46.66 -20.30 48.69
C ARG A 657 46.04 -21.60 49.19
N PRO A 658 46.82 -22.67 49.39
CA PRO A 658 46.38 -23.71 50.29
C PRO A 658 46.29 -23.06 51.67
N GLU A 659 45.10 -22.59 52.06
CA GLU A 659 44.78 -22.54 53.48
C GLU A 659 44.65 -24.01 53.91
N GLU A 660 45.73 -24.53 54.50
CA GLU A 660 45.63 -25.67 55.38
C GLU A 660 44.54 -25.35 56.42
N LEU A 661 43.46 -26.13 56.40
CA LEU A 661 42.53 -26.22 57.52
C LEU A 661 43.35 -26.52 58.78
N ARG A 662 43.48 -25.53 59.66
CA ARG A 662 43.97 -25.76 61.02
C ARG A 662 43.12 -26.84 61.67
N SER A 663 43.75 -27.96 61.99
CA SER A 663 43.20 -29.00 62.85
C SER A 663 43.37 -28.60 64.32
N ASP A 664 42.75 -27.50 64.71
CA ASP A 664 42.54 -27.22 66.13
C ASP A 664 41.21 -27.88 66.54
N PHE A 665 41.31 -29.07 67.15
CA PHE A 665 40.18 -29.70 67.82
C PHE A 665 39.66 -28.76 68.91
N LEU A 666 38.39 -28.34 68.79
CA LEU A 666 37.67 -27.71 69.89
C LEU A 666 37.47 -28.74 71.01
N ASP A 667 38.20 -28.57 72.12
CA ASP A 667 38.06 -29.34 73.34
C ASP A 667 36.67 -29.12 73.96
N ARG A 668 35.93 -30.22 74.07
CA ARG A 668 34.53 -30.29 74.55
C ARG A 668 34.39 -29.94 76.05
N ALA A 669 35.48 -29.67 76.76
CA ALA A 669 35.49 -29.29 78.18
C ALA A 669 35.26 -27.79 78.48
N SER A 670 35.14 -26.93 77.47
CA SER A 670 35.00 -25.46 77.67
C SER A 670 33.61 -24.88 77.32
N LEU A 671 32.63 -25.71 76.95
CA LEU A 671 31.25 -25.30 76.63
C LEU A 671 30.21 -25.66 77.71
N LEU A 672 30.63 -25.93 78.94
CA LEU A 672 29.74 -26.09 80.09
C LEU A 672 29.57 -24.74 80.81
N GLY A 673 28.56 -23.97 80.40
CA GLY A 673 28.06 -22.82 81.15
C GLY A 673 27.30 -23.25 82.42
N GLU A 674 27.44 -22.44 83.46
CA GLU A 674 27.01 -22.68 84.84
C GLU A 674 25.52 -23.03 85.03
N PRO A 675 25.17 -23.92 85.97
CA PRO A 675 23.79 -24.36 86.22
C PRO A 675 22.89 -23.28 86.84
N CYS A 676 21.63 -23.28 86.40
CA CYS A 676 20.51 -22.37 86.73
C CYS A 676 20.11 -22.20 88.21
N ALA A 677 20.88 -22.69 89.18
CA ALA A 677 20.55 -22.57 90.60
C ALA A 677 20.91 -21.21 91.24
N GLN A 678 21.59 -20.31 90.53
CA GLN A 678 21.96 -18.97 91.03
C GLN A 678 21.21 -17.78 90.41
N ARG A 679 20.23 -18.00 89.51
CA ARG A 679 19.44 -16.90 88.92
C ARG A 679 18.10 -16.61 89.62
N LEU A 680 17.79 -17.31 90.72
CA LEU A 680 16.51 -17.20 91.45
C LEU A 680 16.52 -16.21 92.64
N ALA A 681 17.36 -15.18 92.56
CA ALA A 681 17.42 -14.12 93.58
C ALA A 681 17.51 -12.72 92.96
N ARG A 682 16.42 -12.24 92.33
CA ARG A 682 15.94 -10.84 92.37
C ARG A 682 14.62 -10.67 91.60
N ARG A 683 13.75 -9.83 92.16
CA ARG A 683 12.30 -9.75 91.96
C ARG A 683 11.84 -9.19 90.60
N SER A 684 10.88 -9.90 90.02
CA SER A 684 9.59 -9.49 89.42
C SER A 684 9.43 -8.22 88.56
N GLY A 685 8.88 -8.42 87.35
CA GLY A 685 8.09 -7.45 86.57
C GLY A 685 7.35 -8.16 85.42
N SER A 686 6.02 -8.04 85.35
CA SER A 686 5.12 -8.84 84.50
C SER A 686 4.89 -8.27 83.10
N LEU A 687 4.60 -9.12 82.12
CA LEU A 687 3.79 -8.75 80.94
C LEU A 687 2.83 -9.90 80.57
N ILE A 688 1.55 -9.54 80.46
CA ILE A 688 0.44 -10.41 80.07
C ILE A 688 0.16 -10.21 78.58
N LEU A 689 -0.07 -11.31 77.84
CA LEU A 689 -1.08 -11.54 76.78
C LEU A 689 -0.59 -12.81 76.03
N GLY A 690 -1.21 -13.98 76.16
CA GLY A 690 -2.55 -14.32 75.65
C GLY A 690 -2.42 -14.63 74.15
N GLY A 691 -2.58 -15.84 73.63
CA GLY A 691 -2.88 -17.16 74.15
C GLY A 691 -3.19 -18.06 72.95
N ARG A 692 -2.71 -19.31 73.03
CA ARG A 692 -3.27 -20.56 72.46
C ARG A 692 -3.36 -20.62 70.93
N GLY A 693 -2.60 -21.47 70.24
CA GLY A 693 -2.47 -22.91 70.47
C GLY A 693 -3.47 -23.65 69.57
N GLY A 694 -3.09 -24.64 68.75
CA GLY A 694 -1.80 -25.28 68.64
C GLY A 694 -1.66 -26.09 67.35
N MET A 695 -0.40 -26.37 67.02
CA MET A 695 -0.03 -27.49 66.17
C MET A 695 0.31 -28.71 67.05
N PRO A 696 0.07 -29.94 66.58
CA PRO A 696 0.49 -31.16 67.28
C PRO A 696 2.02 -31.28 67.35
N VAL A 697 2.50 -31.99 68.37
CA VAL A 697 3.90 -31.96 68.83
C VAL A 697 4.82 -33.07 68.29
N THR A 698 4.38 -33.99 67.43
CA THR A 698 5.27 -34.87 66.61
C THR A 698 4.50 -35.57 65.47
N PRO A 699 5.18 -36.04 64.40
CA PRO A 699 4.54 -36.36 63.11
C PRO A 699 3.70 -37.64 63.01
N ASP A 700 3.70 -38.55 64.00
CA ASP A 700 3.13 -39.92 63.84
C ASP A 700 2.19 -40.40 64.97
N ALA A 701 1.58 -39.51 65.76
CA ALA A 701 0.62 -39.90 66.80
C ALA A 701 -0.84 -39.60 66.41
N PRO A 702 -1.76 -40.59 66.41
CA PRO A 702 -3.19 -40.36 66.20
C PRO A 702 -3.97 -40.46 67.52
N LEU A 703 -4.61 -39.37 67.98
CA LEU A 703 -5.71 -39.40 68.98
C LEU A 703 -6.52 -38.11 68.84
N GLY A 704 -7.85 -38.05 68.94
CA GLY A 704 -8.86 -39.02 69.36
C GLY A 704 -10.13 -38.20 69.67
N ALA A 705 -11.27 -38.63 69.14
CA ALA A 705 -12.53 -37.89 69.03
C ALA A 705 -13.23 -37.56 70.36
N THR A 706 -14.18 -36.61 70.34
CA THR A 706 -15.52 -36.77 70.95
C THR A 706 -16.59 -35.93 70.24
N ASP A 707 -17.81 -36.46 70.30
CA ASP A 707 -19.02 -36.23 69.49
C ASP A 707 -19.68 -34.83 69.51
N ALA A 708 -20.33 -34.48 68.39
CA ALA A 708 -21.71 -33.94 68.41
C ALA A 708 -22.42 -34.11 67.04
N MET A 709 -23.44 -34.95 67.08
CA MET A 709 -24.52 -35.32 66.14
C MET A 709 -25.01 -34.35 65.04
N GLY A 710 -25.37 -34.98 63.89
CA GLY A 710 -26.43 -34.61 62.95
C GLY A 710 -25.90 -34.14 61.58
N GLY A 711 -26.06 -34.80 60.43
CA GLY A 711 -26.93 -35.89 60.01
C GLY A 711 -27.70 -35.45 58.75
N SER A 712 -27.19 -35.78 57.55
CA SER A 712 -27.99 -36.20 56.37
C SER A 712 -27.12 -36.25 55.09
N THR A 713 -26.87 -37.48 54.61
CA THR A 713 -27.02 -37.99 53.23
C THR A 713 -26.78 -37.03 52.04
N GLY A 714 -25.98 -37.34 51.02
CA GLY A 714 -25.26 -38.55 50.65
C GLY A 714 -24.62 -38.43 49.24
N SER A 715 -23.53 -39.20 49.06
CA SER A 715 -23.07 -39.89 47.82
C SER A 715 -22.62 -39.06 46.60
N SER A 716 -21.31 -38.93 46.32
CA SER A 716 -20.38 -39.86 45.59
C SER A 716 -20.60 -39.84 44.06
N MET A 717 -19.61 -39.75 43.16
CA MET A 717 -18.27 -40.35 43.13
C MET A 717 -17.30 -39.54 42.25
N LEU A 718 -16.02 -39.61 42.59
CA LEU A 718 -14.89 -39.46 41.67
C LEU A 718 -14.73 -40.72 40.80
N ALA A 719 -14.34 -40.55 39.53
CA ALA A 719 -13.41 -41.45 38.87
C ALA A 719 -12.70 -40.73 37.71
N ALA A 720 -11.37 -40.79 37.74
CA ALA A 720 -10.48 -40.42 36.66
C ALA A 720 -10.46 -41.49 35.56
N SER A 721 -10.25 -41.09 34.31
CA SER A 721 -9.62 -41.96 33.29
C SER A 721 -9.07 -41.15 32.10
N THR A 722 -7.73 -41.12 32.02
CA THR A 722 -6.89 -41.45 30.86
C THR A 722 -7.09 -40.80 29.47
N CYS A 723 -5.92 -40.44 28.92
CA CYS A 723 -5.58 -40.10 27.54
C CYS A 723 -6.22 -40.93 26.42
N GLY A 724 -6.34 -40.30 25.25
CA GLY A 724 -6.31 -40.95 23.93
C GLY A 724 -7.04 -40.17 22.85
N GLY A 725 -6.30 -39.60 21.88
CA GLY A 725 -6.83 -38.95 20.67
C GLY A 725 -5.95 -37.82 20.18
#